data_AF-A0A1N6QPU3-F1
#
_entry.id   AF-A0A1N6QPU3-F1
#
_cell.length_a   1.000
_cell.length_b   1.000
_cell.length_c   1.000
_cell.angle_alpha   90.00
_cell.angle_beta   90.00
_cell.angle_gamma   90.00
#
_symmetry.space_group_name_H-M   'P 1'
#
loop_
_entity.id
_entity.type
_entity.pdbx_description
1 polymer ?
#
loop_
_entity_poly.entity_id
_entity_poly.type
_entity_poly.pdbx_seq_one_letter_code
_entity_poly.pdbx_strand_id
1 'polypeptide(L)'
;MTAFPAVLFDEAHSEAWTIRREVAESMNPAHPDDNSYAEAAGALRRLGHTVRAHTEGPITPAVLDGCDVFVVAHPSAGRWERTTGVGSPVFSAEEIDALEAYVAGGGGLIVLAEHEQEKYGSNLGELLARFGVTVEHTTVQDPGNCHNTVATWVLGVPTAQAVTAQAVTGPGGVAQDLLAEVGRACFYRAGTLGAPAEASVLFTTSGAADPAGAPLVAAVRRGRGRVVVLADSDLFGDDSIRDYDHEKLWGNLVTWAARVPEASGAARASRPEVAEEFGRLKAAVERLRPLQAKDGSVTGDHDEAVACISEIVDGVARLAPHFPHDAEYLDAVMKDFRAWVAAGLGKPDFLDSLNLFHPDAQRIDGLEHLVVFPMYTQNGNPDRNVEAVWIRVVWPDWLAELEAGGYDNPMFVPITFVDFTSGYDTNSAVLFPETVVVRQTPPRFTWGGIFCDREAARFRRVSEAAAATLKLELPPDAARLLASQDLAQDTFVLWDLVHDRTHSHGDLPFDPFMIKQRMPYWLYSLEELRCDLTAYGEAVKLEAAGVPHARYVQYAILFDRLFRFPITGERVRNYDGLGGQLLFAYLHRQGIVRWTDNRLTIDWSRVADGVADLRGEVEKLYRDGIDRSKRAHWLAAHELVATYVEPDPASVWKQGVQALPAEQKAMVDAVLPDEFPLSMFYEALRRKLTEVVESTRGIRA
;
A
#
# COMPACT_ATOMS: atom_id res chain seq x y z
N MET A 1 13.63 8.43 -4.12
CA MET A 1 12.36 7.70 -3.89
C MET A 1 11.32 8.24 -4.83
N THR A 2 10.80 7.39 -5.72
CA THR A 2 9.84 7.71 -6.81
C THR A 2 8.38 7.49 -6.41
N ALA A 3 8.11 7.00 -5.19
CA ALA A 3 6.78 6.56 -4.76
C ALA A 3 5.79 7.73 -4.49
N PHE A 4 6.28 8.83 -3.91
CA PHE A 4 5.45 9.99 -3.54
C PHE A 4 5.42 11.08 -4.61
N PRO A 5 4.30 11.82 -4.75
CA PRO A 5 4.18 12.94 -5.68
C PRO A 5 5.23 14.04 -5.48
N ALA A 6 5.72 14.58 -6.59
CA ALA A 6 6.39 15.87 -6.66
C ALA A 6 5.39 16.97 -7.06
N VAL A 7 5.22 17.97 -6.21
CA VAL A 7 4.31 19.11 -6.39
C VAL A 7 5.12 20.38 -6.59
N LEU A 8 4.80 21.13 -7.64
CA LEU A 8 5.43 22.40 -7.97
C LEU A 8 4.37 23.51 -7.95
N PHE A 9 4.52 24.47 -7.06
CA PHE A 9 3.69 25.68 -7.00
C PHE A 9 4.29 26.74 -7.90
N ASP A 10 3.47 27.35 -8.75
CA ASP A 10 3.85 28.54 -9.48
C ASP A 10 3.98 29.72 -8.53
N GLU A 11 5.11 30.41 -8.59
CA GLU A 11 5.38 31.67 -7.89
C GLU A 11 6.10 32.67 -8.83
N ALA A 12 6.08 32.40 -10.14
CA ALA A 12 6.76 33.16 -11.18
C ALA A 12 5.82 34.06 -11.99
N HIS A 13 4.51 33.99 -11.75
CA HIS A 13 3.45 34.70 -12.50
C HIS A 13 2.61 35.62 -11.61
N SER A 14 3.26 36.29 -10.66
CA SER A 14 2.65 37.28 -9.77
C SER A 14 1.46 36.71 -8.99
N GLU A 15 1.66 35.55 -8.40
CA GLU A 15 0.71 34.81 -7.58
C GLU A 15 0.42 35.58 -6.29
N ALA A 16 -0.85 35.56 -5.89
CA ALA A 16 -1.30 36.13 -4.61
C ALA A 16 -0.94 35.24 -3.41
N TRP A 17 -0.53 34.00 -3.65
CA TRP A 17 -0.18 33.02 -2.63
C TRP A 17 1.24 32.47 -2.85
N THR A 18 1.95 32.21 -1.76
CA THR A 18 3.28 31.62 -1.79
C THR A 18 3.43 30.54 -0.71
N ILE A 19 4.14 29.47 -1.02
CA ILE A 19 4.50 28.44 -0.03
C ILE A 19 5.75 28.83 0.78
N ARG A 20 6.34 30.00 0.50
CA ARG A 20 7.52 30.57 1.16
C ARG A 20 7.11 31.64 2.15
N ARG A 21 7.17 31.31 3.44
CA ARG A 21 6.68 32.17 4.53
C ARG A 21 7.31 33.56 4.52
N GLU A 22 8.60 33.64 4.29
CA GLU A 22 9.36 34.89 4.24
C GLU A 22 8.91 35.82 3.09
N VAL A 23 8.40 35.24 2.00
CA VAL A 23 7.84 36.00 0.88
C VAL A 23 6.45 36.50 1.24
N ALA A 24 5.62 35.68 1.87
CA ALA A 24 4.31 36.11 2.38
C ALA A 24 4.43 37.28 3.39
N GLU A 25 5.42 37.23 4.29
CA GLU A 25 5.75 38.33 5.21
C GLU A 25 6.18 39.62 4.50
N SER A 26 6.79 39.50 3.31
CA SER A 26 7.14 40.64 2.48
C SER A 26 5.95 41.18 1.70
N MET A 27 5.08 40.29 1.19
CA MET A 27 3.84 40.61 0.48
C MET A 27 2.87 41.35 1.40
N ASN A 28 2.65 40.83 2.60
CA ASN A 28 1.68 41.33 3.57
C ASN A 28 2.27 41.32 5.00
N PRO A 29 3.08 42.34 5.37
CA PRO A 29 3.72 42.37 6.68
C PRO A 29 2.76 42.42 7.88
N ALA A 30 1.52 42.88 7.68
CA ALA A 30 0.52 42.98 8.75
C ALA A 30 -0.22 41.67 8.98
N HIS A 31 -0.49 40.93 7.90
CA HIS A 31 -1.29 39.69 7.89
C HIS A 31 -0.70 38.70 6.87
N PRO A 32 0.51 38.16 7.12
CA PRO A 32 1.17 37.25 6.17
C PRO A 32 0.38 35.98 5.88
N ASP A 33 -0.48 35.56 6.80
CA ASP A 33 -1.30 34.35 6.66
C ASP A 33 -2.27 34.46 5.47
N ASP A 34 -2.76 35.67 5.17
CA ASP A 34 -3.64 36.00 4.03
C ASP A 34 -2.95 35.85 2.64
N ASN A 35 -1.66 35.50 2.61
CA ASN A 35 -0.88 35.32 1.38
C ASN A 35 0.02 34.09 1.46
N SER A 36 -0.12 33.25 2.49
CA SER A 36 0.76 32.11 2.74
C SER A 36 0.02 30.78 2.60
N TYR A 37 0.67 29.85 1.89
CA TYR A 37 0.32 28.43 1.79
C TYR A 37 1.40 27.55 2.42
N ALA A 38 2.15 28.07 3.39
CA ALA A 38 3.22 27.33 4.03
C ALA A 38 2.67 26.09 4.77
N GLU A 39 1.49 26.21 5.39
CA GLU A 39 0.79 25.10 6.03
C GLU A 39 0.25 24.11 5.01
N ALA A 40 -0.31 24.56 3.89
CA ALA A 40 -0.76 23.70 2.79
C ALA A 40 0.39 22.86 2.21
N ALA A 41 1.55 23.47 1.99
CA ALA A 41 2.76 22.77 1.59
C ALA A 41 3.24 21.82 2.70
N GLY A 42 3.12 22.22 3.97
CA GLY A 42 3.44 21.40 5.14
C GLY A 42 2.59 20.13 5.23
N ALA A 43 1.28 20.23 4.96
CA ALA A 43 0.36 19.09 4.93
C ALA A 43 0.76 18.07 3.87
N LEU A 44 1.08 18.52 2.65
CA LEU A 44 1.55 17.63 1.59
C LEU A 44 2.91 16.96 1.93
N ARG A 45 3.82 17.69 2.58
CA ARG A 45 5.09 17.12 3.05
C ARG A 45 4.89 16.04 4.11
N ARG A 46 3.89 16.18 5.00
CA ARG A 46 3.50 15.12 5.95
C ARG A 46 2.97 13.87 5.24
N LEU A 47 2.31 14.04 4.09
CA LEU A 47 1.91 12.95 3.18
C LEU A 47 3.08 12.40 2.33
N GLY A 48 4.31 12.83 2.60
CA GLY A 48 5.54 12.38 1.91
C GLY A 48 5.80 13.07 0.57
N HIS A 49 4.97 14.03 0.16
CA HIS A 49 5.15 14.68 -1.12
C HIS A 49 6.37 15.60 -1.10
N THR A 50 7.07 15.68 -2.23
CA THR A 50 8.10 16.71 -2.43
C THR A 50 7.42 17.98 -2.91
N VAL A 51 7.51 19.07 -2.15
CA VAL A 51 6.85 20.34 -2.49
C VAL A 51 7.87 21.45 -2.72
N ARG A 52 7.85 22.06 -3.91
CA ARG A 52 8.76 23.12 -4.34
C ARG A 52 8.00 24.29 -4.96
N ALA A 53 8.65 25.45 -5.03
CA ALA A 53 8.15 26.63 -5.75
C ALA A 53 8.91 26.82 -7.06
N HIS A 54 8.20 27.18 -8.13
CA HIS A 54 8.73 27.68 -9.40
C HIS A 54 8.80 29.20 -9.31
N THR A 55 9.99 29.73 -9.02
CA THR A 55 10.13 31.13 -8.58
C THR A 55 10.53 32.10 -9.68
N GLU A 56 10.88 31.62 -10.87
CA GLU A 56 11.33 32.46 -11.97
C GLU A 56 11.20 31.77 -13.33
N GLY A 57 11.06 32.59 -14.38
CA GLY A 57 11.09 32.13 -15.76
C GLY A 57 9.79 31.45 -16.22
N PRO A 58 9.71 31.13 -17.52
CA PRO A 58 8.49 30.60 -18.11
C PRO A 58 8.23 29.14 -17.75
N ILE A 59 6.97 28.72 -17.85
CA ILE A 59 6.54 27.33 -17.70
C ILE A 59 6.91 26.55 -18.98
N THR A 60 8.04 25.83 -18.93
CA THR A 60 8.51 25.02 -20.05
C THR A 60 8.25 23.52 -19.82
N PRO A 61 8.26 22.69 -20.89
CA PRO A 61 8.16 21.23 -20.73
C PRO A 61 9.19 20.66 -19.75
N ALA A 62 10.43 21.17 -19.73
CA ALA A 62 11.47 20.72 -18.82
C ALA A 62 11.16 21.02 -17.34
N VAL A 63 10.49 22.14 -17.05
CA VAL A 63 10.00 22.46 -15.70
C VAL A 63 8.91 21.47 -15.29
N LEU A 64 7.95 21.23 -16.19
CA LEU A 64 6.80 20.36 -15.95
C LEU A 64 7.17 18.88 -15.83
N ASP A 65 8.16 18.40 -16.59
CA ASP A 65 8.67 17.03 -16.50
C ASP A 65 9.21 16.67 -15.11
N GLY A 66 9.66 17.67 -14.35
CA GLY A 66 10.16 17.52 -12.99
C GLY A 66 9.10 17.46 -11.90
N CYS A 67 7.80 17.43 -12.22
CA CYS A 67 6.72 17.36 -11.23
C CYS A 67 5.54 16.49 -11.69
N ASP A 68 4.81 15.94 -10.71
CA ASP A 68 3.59 15.17 -10.90
C ASP A 68 2.33 16.04 -10.82
N VAL A 69 2.41 17.16 -10.11
CA VAL A 69 1.35 18.19 -10.01
C VAL A 69 1.97 19.58 -10.15
N PHE A 70 1.40 20.40 -11.01
CA PHE A 70 1.65 21.84 -11.08
C PHE A 70 0.46 22.60 -10.47
N VAL A 71 0.72 23.57 -9.58
CA VAL A 71 -0.31 24.34 -8.88
C VAL A 71 -0.21 25.81 -9.27
N VAL A 72 -1.31 26.38 -9.78
CA VAL A 72 -1.44 27.80 -10.08
C VAL A 72 -2.34 28.45 -9.03
N ALA A 73 -1.75 29.29 -8.17
CA ALA A 73 -2.40 29.87 -7.01
C ALA A 73 -2.72 31.35 -7.21
N HIS A 74 -3.82 31.62 -7.94
CA HIS A 74 -4.34 32.96 -8.19
C HIS A 74 -3.30 34.01 -8.65
N PRO A 75 -2.77 33.90 -9.90
CA PRO A 75 -1.98 34.97 -10.51
C PRO A 75 -2.80 36.24 -10.66
N SER A 76 -2.23 37.37 -10.24
CA SER A 76 -2.92 38.65 -10.16
C SER A 76 -2.00 39.83 -10.45
N ALA A 77 -2.55 40.92 -10.97
CA ALA A 77 -1.85 42.18 -11.07
C ALA A 77 -1.76 42.85 -9.69
N GLY A 78 -0.56 43.31 -9.32
CA GLY A 78 -0.29 43.92 -7.99
C GLY A 78 -1.10 45.18 -7.63
N ARG A 79 -1.97 45.68 -8.51
CA ARG A 79 -2.93 46.75 -8.19
C ARG A 79 -4.18 46.25 -7.45
N TRP A 80 -4.45 44.94 -7.52
CA TRP A 80 -5.63 44.30 -6.94
C TRP A 80 -5.28 43.44 -5.76
N GLU A 81 -4.23 42.63 -5.89
CA GLU A 81 -3.74 41.74 -4.83
C GLU A 81 -2.32 42.09 -4.42
N ARG A 82 -1.92 41.62 -3.24
CA ARG A 82 -0.52 41.56 -2.83
C ARG A 82 0.07 40.29 -3.40
N THR A 83 1.10 40.42 -4.24
CA THR A 83 1.61 39.29 -5.02
C THR A 83 3.09 39.09 -4.79
N THR A 84 3.63 37.94 -5.22
CA THR A 84 5.08 37.64 -5.21
C THR A 84 5.91 38.73 -5.90
N GLY A 85 5.29 39.54 -6.77
CA GLY A 85 5.94 40.62 -7.50
C GLY A 85 6.88 40.13 -8.61
N VAL A 86 6.83 38.83 -8.93
CA VAL A 86 7.67 38.20 -9.95
C VAL A 86 6.85 37.98 -11.22
N GLY A 87 7.45 38.27 -12.37
CA GLY A 87 6.85 37.99 -13.68
C GLY A 87 5.55 38.73 -13.98
N SER A 88 4.64 38.05 -14.69
CA SER A 88 3.38 38.59 -15.21
C SER A 88 2.24 37.65 -14.86
N PRO A 89 1.04 38.14 -14.48
CA PRO A 89 -0.13 37.30 -14.25
C PRO A 89 -0.74 36.70 -15.53
N VAL A 90 -0.17 37.05 -16.70
CA VAL A 90 -0.60 36.56 -18.01
C VAL A 90 0.40 35.51 -18.49
N PHE A 91 -0.07 34.27 -18.66
CA PHE A 91 0.65 33.19 -19.31
C PHE A 91 0.75 33.42 -20.81
N SER A 92 1.91 33.15 -21.40
CA SER A 92 2.08 33.12 -22.86
C SER A 92 1.35 31.94 -23.49
N ALA A 93 1.13 32.01 -24.81
CA ALA A 93 0.50 30.92 -25.54
C ALA A 93 1.32 29.62 -25.44
N GLU A 94 2.65 29.75 -25.46
CA GLU A 94 3.59 28.63 -25.32
C GLU A 94 3.48 27.94 -23.96
N GLU A 95 3.28 28.69 -22.88
CA GLU A 95 3.08 28.14 -21.53
C GLU A 95 1.75 27.41 -21.40
N ILE A 96 0.68 27.99 -21.95
CA ILE A 96 -0.63 27.35 -21.98
C ILE A 96 -0.58 26.04 -22.78
N ASP A 97 0.08 26.05 -23.95
CA ASP A 97 0.26 24.84 -24.77
C ASP A 97 1.14 23.80 -24.05
N ALA A 98 2.17 24.21 -23.32
CA ALA A 98 3.01 23.31 -22.52
C ALA A 98 2.22 22.67 -21.37
N LEU A 99 1.40 23.44 -20.65
CA LEU A 99 0.52 22.93 -19.59
C LEU A 99 -0.53 21.96 -20.15
N GLU A 100 -1.16 22.29 -21.29
CA GLU A 100 -2.11 21.40 -21.94
C GLU A 100 -1.45 20.07 -22.34
N ALA A 101 -0.26 20.12 -22.95
CA ALA A 101 0.48 18.93 -23.35
C ALA A 101 0.91 18.10 -22.13
N TYR A 102 1.38 18.75 -21.07
CA TYR A 102 1.76 18.10 -19.81
C TYR A 102 0.59 17.35 -19.18
N VAL A 103 -0.58 17.98 -19.06
CA VAL A 103 -1.79 17.34 -18.54
C VAL A 103 -2.23 16.21 -19.47
N ALA A 104 -2.30 16.44 -20.78
CA ALA A 104 -2.66 15.36 -21.72
C ALA A 104 -1.71 14.15 -21.60
N GLY A 105 -0.43 14.42 -21.31
CA GLY A 105 0.62 13.44 -21.06
C GLY A 105 0.55 12.71 -19.73
N GLY A 106 -0.31 13.10 -18.79
CA GLY A 106 -0.47 12.44 -17.48
C GLY A 106 -0.15 13.31 -16.27
N GLY A 107 0.29 14.55 -16.46
CA GLY A 107 0.51 15.51 -15.39
C GLY A 107 -0.79 15.95 -14.69
N GLY A 108 -0.66 16.38 -13.44
CA GLY A 108 -1.73 17.00 -12.66
C GLY A 108 -1.67 18.52 -12.72
N LEU A 109 -2.80 19.18 -12.90
CA LEU A 109 -2.90 20.65 -12.79
C LEU A 109 -3.94 21.01 -11.72
N ILE A 110 -3.57 21.88 -10.79
CA ILE A 110 -4.52 22.49 -9.85
C ILE A 110 -4.53 23.99 -10.10
N VAL A 111 -5.72 24.56 -10.27
CA VAL A 111 -5.91 25.99 -10.46
C VAL A 111 -6.86 26.53 -9.38
N LEU A 112 -6.35 27.48 -8.60
CA LEU A 112 -7.12 28.21 -7.60
C LEU A 112 -7.50 29.55 -8.23
N ALA A 113 -8.77 29.67 -8.60
CA ALA A 113 -9.37 30.89 -9.11
C ALA A 113 -9.98 31.70 -7.96
N GLU A 114 -10.62 32.82 -8.29
CA GLU A 114 -11.09 33.79 -7.31
C GLU A 114 -12.40 34.46 -7.74
N HIS A 115 -13.13 35.07 -6.80
CA HIS A 115 -14.29 35.89 -7.14
C HIS A 115 -13.94 37.03 -8.08
N GLU A 116 -14.89 37.44 -8.94
CA GLU A 116 -14.66 38.56 -9.87
C GLU A 116 -13.38 38.38 -10.73
N GLN A 117 -13.08 37.13 -11.14
CA GLN A 117 -11.82 36.71 -11.76
C GLN A 117 -11.27 37.64 -12.86
N GLU A 118 -12.13 38.15 -13.75
CA GLU A 118 -11.72 39.03 -14.86
C GLU A 118 -10.98 40.32 -14.44
N LYS A 119 -11.17 40.82 -13.20
CA LYS A 119 -10.56 42.10 -12.80
C LYS A 119 -9.05 41.97 -12.59
N TYR A 120 -8.56 40.79 -12.21
CA TYR A 120 -7.18 40.59 -11.72
C TYR A 120 -6.10 40.69 -12.79
N GLY A 121 -6.46 40.77 -14.07
CA GLY A 121 -5.50 40.95 -15.16
C GLY A 121 -4.71 39.69 -15.50
N SER A 122 -5.16 38.52 -15.05
CA SER A 122 -4.68 37.21 -15.48
C SER A 122 -5.48 36.67 -16.67
N ASN A 123 -4.93 35.68 -17.38
CA ASN A 123 -5.62 34.96 -18.45
C ASN A 123 -5.96 33.51 -18.04
N LEU A 124 -6.30 33.27 -16.76
CA LEU A 124 -6.75 31.95 -16.30
C LEU A 124 -7.92 31.41 -17.11
N GLY A 125 -8.82 32.29 -17.58
CA GLY A 125 -9.92 31.87 -18.45
C GLY A 125 -9.45 31.23 -19.76
N GLU A 126 -8.34 31.71 -20.35
CA GLU A 126 -7.77 31.12 -21.58
C GLU A 126 -7.14 29.75 -21.31
N LEU A 127 -6.44 29.60 -20.18
CA LEU A 127 -5.88 28.32 -19.74
C LEU A 127 -7.00 27.30 -19.46
N LEU A 128 -7.99 27.67 -18.65
CA LEU A 128 -9.06 26.77 -18.21
C LEU A 128 -9.99 26.36 -19.36
N ALA A 129 -10.17 27.22 -20.36
CA ALA A 129 -10.92 26.90 -21.57
C ALA A 129 -10.33 25.69 -22.32
N ARG A 130 -9.01 25.44 -22.24
CA ARG A 130 -8.38 24.23 -22.82
C ARG A 130 -8.94 22.94 -22.21
N PHE A 131 -9.41 23.00 -20.97
CA PHE A 131 -9.97 21.89 -20.21
C PHE A 131 -11.50 21.92 -20.11
N GLY A 132 -12.16 22.87 -20.79
CA GLY A 132 -13.61 23.01 -20.81
C GLY A 132 -14.21 23.59 -19.52
N VAL A 133 -13.38 24.16 -18.64
CA VAL A 133 -13.80 24.78 -17.38
C VAL A 133 -13.80 26.31 -17.55
N THR A 134 -14.81 26.99 -17.01
CA THR A 134 -14.89 28.45 -16.94
C THR A 134 -14.95 28.91 -15.49
N VAL A 135 -14.47 30.12 -15.22
CA VAL A 135 -14.64 30.80 -13.93
C VAL A 135 -15.53 32.00 -14.17
N GLU A 136 -16.67 32.03 -13.49
CA GLU A 136 -17.65 33.11 -13.62
C GLU A 136 -17.21 34.32 -12.80
N HIS A 137 -17.33 35.52 -13.40
CA HIS A 137 -17.07 36.78 -12.73
C HIS A 137 -18.21 37.13 -11.76
N THR A 138 -18.19 36.55 -10.57
CA THR A 138 -19.20 36.76 -9.52
C THR A 138 -18.56 36.67 -8.14
N THR A 139 -19.29 37.08 -7.11
CA THR A 139 -18.99 36.78 -5.70
C THR A 139 -20.20 36.08 -5.10
N VAL A 140 -20.04 34.83 -4.67
CA VAL A 140 -21.15 34.07 -4.07
C VAL A 140 -21.58 34.71 -2.76
N GLN A 141 -22.89 34.75 -2.51
CA GLN A 141 -23.47 35.12 -1.22
C GLN A 141 -24.43 34.05 -0.72
N ASP A 142 -24.27 33.62 0.54
CA ASP A 142 -25.19 32.70 1.21
C ASP A 142 -25.34 33.05 2.71
N PRO A 143 -26.16 34.06 3.05
CA PRO A 143 -26.39 34.43 4.44
C PRO A 143 -26.97 33.30 5.31
N GLY A 144 -27.60 32.29 4.70
CA GLY A 144 -28.23 31.17 5.41
C GLY A 144 -27.29 30.01 5.71
N ASN A 145 -26.16 29.93 5.01
CA ASN A 145 -25.19 28.85 5.12
C ASN A 145 -23.76 29.39 4.93
N CYS A 146 -23.35 30.23 5.89
CA CYS A 146 -22.04 30.87 5.90
C CYS A 146 -21.26 30.66 7.20
N HIS A 147 -19.95 30.85 7.13
CA HIS A 147 -19.03 30.91 8.26
C HIS A 147 -19.01 32.31 8.87
N ASN A 148 -18.92 32.39 10.20
CA ASN A 148 -18.83 33.63 10.98
C ASN A 148 -19.85 34.73 10.62
N THR A 149 -21.04 34.35 10.15
CA THR A 149 -22.10 35.28 9.72
C THR A 149 -21.71 36.23 8.57
N VAL A 150 -20.64 35.90 7.84
CA VAL A 150 -20.18 36.66 6.67
C VAL A 150 -20.79 36.02 5.43
N ALA A 151 -21.73 36.72 4.77
CA ALA A 151 -22.49 36.15 3.65
C ALA A 151 -21.63 35.63 2.49
N THR A 152 -20.42 36.16 2.29
CA THR A 152 -19.49 35.73 1.24
C THR A 152 -18.57 34.58 1.65
N TRP A 153 -18.64 34.13 2.91
CA TRP A 153 -17.88 32.99 3.44
C TRP A 153 -18.78 31.76 3.45
N VAL A 154 -19.02 31.20 2.27
CA VAL A 154 -20.10 30.22 2.07
C VAL A 154 -19.66 28.82 2.41
N LEU A 155 -20.51 28.06 3.08
CA LEU A 155 -20.28 26.64 3.30
C LEU A 155 -20.74 25.87 2.07
N GLY A 156 -19.80 25.23 1.38
CA GLY A 156 -20.12 24.40 0.22
C GLY A 156 -21.02 23.23 0.59
N VAL A 157 -21.97 22.91 -0.29
CA VAL A 157 -22.76 21.68 -0.20
C VAL A 157 -22.00 20.58 -0.96
N PRO A 158 -21.54 19.51 -0.28
CA PRO A 158 -20.89 18.41 -0.97
C PRO A 158 -21.90 17.72 -1.88
N THR A 159 -21.51 17.43 -3.12
CA THR A 159 -22.42 16.78 -4.05
C THR A 159 -22.36 15.26 -3.91
N ALA A 160 -23.53 14.61 -3.95
CA ALA A 160 -23.60 13.16 -4.23
C ALA A 160 -23.24 12.84 -5.69
N GLN A 161 -23.10 13.86 -6.55
CA GLN A 161 -22.74 13.79 -7.97
C GLN A 161 -21.23 13.79 -8.21
N ALA A 162 -20.39 13.62 -7.18
CA ALA A 162 -18.99 13.22 -7.32
C ALA A 162 -18.80 11.93 -8.15
N VAL A 163 -19.89 11.25 -8.54
CA VAL A 163 -19.96 9.97 -9.25
C VAL A 163 -20.51 10.11 -10.68
N THR A 164 -20.03 11.08 -11.48
CA THR A 164 -19.96 10.80 -12.93
C THR A 164 -18.84 9.77 -13.09
N ALA A 165 -19.23 8.49 -13.19
CA ALA A 165 -18.33 7.35 -13.07
C ALA A 165 -17.06 7.45 -13.92
N GLN A 166 -17.06 8.17 -15.05
CA GLN A 166 -15.90 8.25 -15.93
C GLN A 166 -14.81 9.24 -15.48
N ALA A 167 -15.13 10.35 -14.78
CA ALA A 167 -14.13 11.37 -14.46
C ALA A 167 -13.27 11.03 -13.24
N VAL A 168 -13.80 10.29 -12.27
CA VAL A 168 -13.03 9.89 -11.07
C VAL A 168 -12.57 8.44 -11.10
N THR A 169 -13.01 7.60 -12.06
CA THR A 169 -12.47 6.23 -12.19
C THR A 169 -10.98 6.24 -12.49
N GLY A 170 -10.20 5.63 -11.60
CA GLY A 170 -8.78 5.35 -11.80
C GLY A 170 -8.51 4.29 -12.86
N PRO A 171 -7.23 3.99 -13.12
CA PRO A 171 -6.83 2.72 -13.76
C PRO A 171 -7.58 1.53 -13.12
N GLY A 172 -7.91 0.52 -13.91
CA GLY A 172 -8.69 -0.64 -13.45
C GLY A 172 -10.20 -0.41 -13.25
N GLY A 173 -10.70 0.81 -13.49
CA GLY A 173 -12.13 1.12 -13.40
C GLY A 173 -12.64 1.28 -11.96
N VAL A 174 -11.74 1.49 -11.00
CA VAL A 174 -12.10 1.72 -9.59
C VAL A 174 -12.46 3.19 -9.39
N ALA A 175 -13.65 3.44 -8.83
CA ALA A 175 -14.09 4.79 -8.51
C ALA A 175 -13.32 5.37 -7.32
N GLN A 176 -13.07 6.67 -7.35
CA GLN A 176 -12.37 7.39 -6.28
C GLN A 176 -13.29 8.41 -5.64
N ASP A 177 -13.29 8.47 -4.31
CA ASP A 177 -14.01 9.47 -3.53
C ASP A 177 -13.05 10.59 -3.12
N LEU A 178 -13.06 11.69 -3.88
CA LEU A 178 -12.22 12.86 -3.60
C LEU A 178 -12.65 13.58 -2.30
N LEU A 179 -13.85 13.29 -1.79
CA LEU A 179 -14.37 13.80 -0.53
C LEU A 179 -14.25 12.78 0.60
N ALA A 180 -13.43 11.73 0.43
CA ALA A 180 -13.16 10.77 1.51
C ALA A 180 -12.68 11.52 2.77
N GLU A 181 -13.45 11.38 3.85
CA GLU A 181 -13.24 12.06 5.14
C GLU A 181 -13.36 13.59 5.09
N VAL A 182 -14.04 14.14 4.07
CA VAL A 182 -14.34 15.57 3.92
C VAL A 182 -15.85 15.77 3.98
N GLY A 183 -16.36 16.28 5.10
CA GLY A 183 -17.77 16.55 5.29
C GLY A 183 -18.14 18.02 5.01
N ARG A 184 -17.21 18.95 5.24
CA ARG A 184 -17.48 20.40 5.17
C ARG A 184 -16.27 21.17 4.63
N ALA A 185 -16.55 22.19 3.81
CA ALA A 185 -15.58 23.18 3.37
C ALA A 185 -16.24 24.57 3.30
N CYS A 186 -15.52 25.59 3.73
CA CYS A 186 -15.89 27.00 3.64
C CYS A 186 -15.10 27.67 2.52
N PHE A 187 -15.78 28.50 1.74
CA PHE A 187 -15.17 29.27 0.66
C PHE A 187 -15.31 30.77 0.97
N TYR A 188 -14.20 31.48 1.12
CA TYR A 188 -14.08 32.79 1.81
C TYR A 188 -14.19 34.01 0.90
N ARG A 189 -14.38 33.79 -0.41
CA ARG A 189 -14.85 34.77 -1.41
C ARG A 189 -14.94 34.01 -2.75
N ALA A 190 -15.79 33.00 -2.83
CA ALA A 190 -15.82 32.21 -4.05
C ALA A 190 -16.43 32.99 -5.24
N GLY A 191 -15.88 32.77 -6.42
CA GLY A 191 -16.64 32.84 -7.67
C GLY A 191 -17.50 31.58 -7.85
N THR A 192 -17.79 31.23 -9.10
CA THR A 192 -18.38 29.92 -9.44
C THR A 192 -17.77 29.36 -10.71
N LEU A 193 -17.90 28.05 -10.94
CA LEU A 193 -17.33 27.39 -12.11
C LEU A 193 -18.42 26.94 -13.09
N GLY A 194 -18.15 27.10 -14.38
CA GLY A 194 -18.76 26.29 -15.42
C GLY A 194 -17.89 25.06 -15.67
N ALA A 195 -18.47 23.87 -15.71
CA ALA A 195 -17.75 22.62 -15.90
C ALA A 195 -18.42 21.77 -16.99
N PRO A 196 -17.64 20.96 -17.75
CA PRO A 196 -18.21 20.09 -18.77
C PRO A 196 -19.04 18.97 -18.12
N ALA A 197 -19.96 18.36 -18.86
CA ALA A 197 -20.92 17.39 -18.32
C ALA A 197 -20.25 16.14 -17.71
N GLU A 198 -19.07 15.79 -18.23
CA GLU A 198 -18.24 14.70 -17.75
C GLU A 198 -17.47 15.04 -16.47
N ALA A 199 -17.38 16.32 -16.06
CA ALA A 199 -16.68 16.72 -14.85
C ALA A 199 -17.32 16.12 -13.60
N SER A 200 -16.51 15.98 -12.54
CA SER A 200 -17.00 15.70 -11.21
C SER A 200 -17.01 17.01 -10.41
N VAL A 201 -18.20 17.51 -10.10
CA VAL A 201 -18.39 18.68 -9.25
C VAL A 201 -18.41 18.21 -7.80
N LEU A 202 -17.48 18.66 -6.97
CA LEU A 202 -17.32 18.18 -5.61
C LEU A 202 -18.15 18.99 -4.60
N PHE A 203 -18.15 20.30 -4.77
CA PHE A 203 -18.96 21.23 -3.97
C PHE A 203 -19.77 22.15 -4.87
N THR A 204 -20.98 22.48 -4.42
CA THR A 204 -21.80 23.55 -4.99
C THR A 204 -22.18 24.57 -3.94
N THR A 205 -22.60 25.75 -4.36
CA THR A 205 -23.32 26.68 -3.49
C THR A 205 -24.65 26.04 -3.06
N SER A 206 -25.25 26.52 -1.96
CA SER A 206 -26.53 25.99 -1.49
C SER A 206 -27.69 26.39 -2.42
N GLY A 207 -28.87 25.78 -2.21
CA GLY A 207 -30.09 26.18 -2.91
C GLY A 207 -30.61 27.58 -2.54
N ALA A 208 -30.08 28.19 -1.47
CA ALA A 208 -30.45 29.54 -1.02
C ALA A 208 -29.37 30.60 -1.32
N ALA A 209 -28.23 30.18 -1.86
CA ALA A 209 -27.15 31.07 -2.26
C ALA A 209 -27.50 31.88 -3.51
N ASP A 210 -26.77 32.96 -3.76
CA ASP A 210 -26.73 33.69 -5.02
C ASP A 210 -25.32 33.60 -5.63
N PRO A 211 -25.13 32.91 -6.76
CA PRO A 211 -26.09 32.04 -7.46
C PRO A 211 -26.31 30.71 -6.72
N ALA A 212 -27.51 30.12 -6.86
CA ALA A 212 -27.90 28.88 -6.20
C ALA A 212 -27.41 27.62 -6.95
N GLY A 213 -26.93 26.61 -6.22
CA GLY A 213 -26.53 25.32 -6.77
C GLY A 213 -25.36 25.36 -7.77
N ALA A 214 -24.57 26.43 -7.77
CA ALA A 214 -23.48 26.64 -8.71
C ALA A 214 -22.21 25.90 -8.28
N PRO A 215 -21.44 25.29 -9.21
CA PRO A 215 -20.20 24.60 -8.87
C PRO A 215 -19.14 25.50 -8.22
N LEU A 216 -18.49 24.99 -7.17
CA LEU A 216 -17.39 25.63 -6.45
C LEU A 216 -16.05 24.91 -6.67
N VAL A 217 -16.10 23.59 -6.87
CA VAL A 217 -14.92 22.75 -7.14
C VAL A 217 -15.25 21.76 -8.25
N ALA A 218 -14.42 21.71 -9.28
CA ALA A 218 -14.57 20.80 -10.41
C ALA A 218 -13.28 19.99 -10.64
N ALA A 219 -13.44 18.68 -10.82
CA ALA A 219 -12.38 17.76 -11.20
C ALA A 219 -12.65 17.21 -12.61
N VAL A 220 -11.67 17.30 -13.50
CA VAL A 220 -11.77 16.85 -14.89
C VAL A 220 -10.58 16.00 -15.30
N ARG A 221 -10.79 15.13 -16.30
CA ARG A 221 -9.71 14.37 -16.94
C ARG A 221 -9.46 14.89 -18.34
N ARG A 222 -8.19 14.97 -18.71
CA ARG A 222 -7.76 15.33 -20.07
C ARG A 222 -6.60 14.43 -20.49
N GLY A 223 -6.80 13.63 -21.53
CA GLY A 223 -5.83 12.60 -21.90
C GLY A 223 -5.58 11.62 -20.75
N ARG A 224 -4.32 11.48 -20.34
CA ARG A 224 -3.94 10.67 -19.16
C ARG A 224 -3.95 11.46 -17.85
N GLY A 225 -3.98 12.79 -17.90
CA GLY A 225 -3.85 13.65 -16.72
C GLY A 225 -5.17 14.13 -16.17
N ARG A 226 -5.04 14.98 -15.14
CA ARG A 226 -6.12 15.35 -14.23
C ARG A 226 -6.01 16.84 -13.91
N VAL A 227 -7.14 17.53 -13.90
CA VAL A 227 -7.20 18.94 -13.54
C VAL A 227 -8.23 19.14 -12.43
N VAL A 228 -7.86 19.90 -11.41
CA VAL A 228 -8.77 20.36 -10.36
C VAL A 228 -8.83 21.88 -10.42
N VAL A 229 -10.04 22.43 -10.41
CA VAL A 229 -10.27 23.87 -10.36
C VAL A 229 -11.13 24.18 -9.15
N LEU A 230 -10.71 25.16 -8.35
CA LEU A 230 -11.47 25.69 -7.24
C LEU A 230 -11.80 27.15 -7.54
N ALA A 231 -13.01 27.57 -7.17
CA ALA A 231 -13.49 28.94 -7.35
C ALA A 231 -13.02 29.93 -6.27
N ASP A 232 -12.11 29.48 -5.40
CA ASP A 232 -11.63 30.22 -4.23
C ASP A 232 -10.16 29.87 -3.98
N SER A 233 -9.34 30.89 -3.75
CA SER A 233 -7.93 30.76 -3.40
C SER A 233 -7.65 30.97 -1.90
N ASP A 234 -8.57 31.55 -1.13
CA ASP A 234 -8.43 31.70 0.32
C ASP A 234 -8.50 30.36 1.07
N LEU A 235 -9.23 29.38 0.53
CA LEU A 235 -9.60 28.13 1.20
C LEU A 235 -8.43 27.33 1.82
N PHE A 236 -7.23 27.44 1.24
CA PHE A 236 -6.02 26.76 1.73
C PHE A 236 -4.96 27.71 2.32
N GLY A 237 -5.31 28.99 2.54
CA GLY A 237 -4.49 29.96 3.24
C GLY A 237 -4.12 29.50 4.64
N ASP A 238 -2.98 29.94 5.16
CA ASP A 238 -2.53 29.59 6.52
C ASP A 238 -3.56 30.03 7.60
N ASP A 239 -4.42 31.00 7.30
CA ASP A 239 -5.51 31.47 8.15
C ASP A 239 -6.78 30.58 8.10
N SER A 240 -6.93 29.77 7.04
CA SER A 240 -8.18 29.08 6.69
C SER A 240 -8.02 27.56 6.54
N ILE A 241 -6.82 27.03 6.31
CA ILE A 241 -6.61 25.59 6.05
C ILE A 241 -6.98 24.67 7.22
N ARG A 242 -6.99 25.21 8.44
CA ARG A 242 -7.38 24.49 9.66
C ARG A 242 -8.87 24.54 9.93
N ASP A 243 -9.63 25.32 9.16
CA ASP A 243 -11.08 25.32 9.27
C ASP A 243 -11.66 24.07 8.62
N TYR A 244 -12.67 23.49 9.29
CA TYR A 244 -13.38 22.30 8.84
C TYR A 244 -12.42 21.17 8.38
N ASP A 245 -12.60 20.67 7.15
CA ASP A 245 -11.85 19.55 6.60
C ASP A 245 -10.92 20.01 5.44
N HIS A 246 -10.50 21.28 5.40
CA HIS A 246 -9.75 21.85 4.26
C HIS A 246 -8.40 21.16 4.04
N GLU A 247 -7.64 20.89 5.11
CA GLU A 247 -6.37 20.16 4.99
C GLU A 247 -6.56 18.78 4.33
N LYS A 248 -7.63 18.05 4.70
CA LYS A 248 -7.93 16.75 4.11
C LYS A 248 -8.37 16.87 2.66
N LEU A 249 -9.22 17.86 2.34
CA LEU A 249 -9.61 18.17 0.97
C LEU A 249 -8.37 18.47 0.11
N TRP A 250 -7.45 19.30 0.60
CA TRP A 250 -6.21 19.64 -0.09
C TRP A 250 -5.38 18.38 -0.42
N GLY A 251 -5.15 17.53 0.58
CA GLY A 251 -4.43 16.27 0.43
C GLY A 251 -5.08 15.33 -0.60
N ASN A 252 -6.41 15.18 -0.54
CA ASN A 252 -7.17 14.36 -1.48
C ASN A 252 -7.07 14.88 -2.92
N LEU A 253 -7.25 16.19 -3.13
CA LEU A 253 -7.21 16.81 -4.46
C LEU A 253 -5.83 16.71 -5.10
N VAL A 254 -4.76 16.98 -4.33
CA VAL A 254 -3.38 16.87 -4.81
C VAL A 254 -3.00 15.43 -5.10
N THR A 255 -3.31 14.50 -4.19
CA THR A 255 -3.03 13.07 -4.39
C THR A 255 -3.77 12.52 -5.60
N TRP A 256 -5.02 12.94 -5.80
CA TRP A 256 -5.78 12.58 -6.98
C TRP A 256 -5.20 13.22 -8.25
N ALA A 257 -4.84 14.49 -8.24
CA ALA A 257 -4.29 15.16 -9.42
C ALA A 257 -2.93 14.59 -9.84
N ALA A 258 -2.14 14.11 -8.88
CA ALA A 258 -0.80 13.60 -9.12
C ALA A 258 -0.75 12.52 -10.19
N ARG A 259 0.21 12.68 -11.09
CA ARG A 259 0.60 11.65 -12.05
C ARG A 259 0.79 10.32 -11.32
N VAL A 260 0.19 9.28 -11.90
CA VAL A 260 0.40 7.90 -11.45
C VAL A 260 1.77 7.47 -11.98
N PRO A 261 2.72 7.05 -11.12
CA PRO A 261 4.00 6.56 -11.59
C PRO A 261 3.78 5.40 -12.57
N GLU A 262 4.41 5.47 -13.74
CA GLU A 262 4.55 4.25 -14.54
C GLU A 262 5.34 3.24 -13.70
N ALA A 263 4.94 1.96 -13.72
CA ALA A 263 5.65 0.93 -12.98
C ALA A 263 7.13 1.07 -13.33
N SER A 264 7.95 1.39 -12.32
CA SER A 264 9.38 1.49 -12.52
C SER A 264 9.77 0.13 -13.09
N GLY A 265 10.33 0.11 -14.30
CA GLY A 265 10.82 -1.13 -14.91
C GLY A 265 12.05 -1.65 -14.17
N ALA A 266 12.06 -1.61 -12.83
CA ALA A 266 13.12 -2.02 -11.92
C ALA A 266 13.30 -3.54 -11.88
N ALA A 267 13.03 -4.21 -13.00
CA ALA A 267 13.47 -5.55 -13.35
C ALA A 267 14.24 -5.56 -14.68
N ARG A 268 14.97 -4.50 -15.02
CA ARG A 268 16.14 -4.70 -15.87
C ARG A 268 17.23 -5.30 -14.99
N ALA A 269 17.43 -6.61 -15.11
CA ALA A 269 18.69 -7.22 -14.72
C ALA A 269 19.80 -6.33 -15.29
N SER A 270 20.49 -5.59 -14.41
CA SER A 270 21.50 -4.61 -14.82
C SER A 270 22.72 -5.27 -15.45
N ARG A 271 22.76 -6.62 -15.42
CA ARG A 271 23.86 -7.48 -15.83
C ARG A 271 23.33 -8.65 -16.69
N PRO A 272 23.21 -8.46 -18.01
CA PRO A 272 22.75 -9.51 -18.94
C PRO A 272 23.57 -10.81 -18.84
N GLU A 273 24.88 -10.69 -18.57
CA GLU A 273 25.78 -11.83 -18.37
C GLU A 273 25.40 -12.70 -17.16
N VAL A 274 25.03 -12.08 -16.04
CA VAL A 274 24.57 -12.78 -14.83
C VAL A 274 23.22 -13.45 -15.09
N ALA A 275 22.33 -12.77 -15.81
CA ALA A 275 21.03 -13.33 -16.19
C ALA A 275 21.16 -14.56 -17.10
N GLU A 276 22.10 -14.56 -18.05
CA GLU A 276 22.35 -15.71 -18.91
C GLU A 276 22.89 -16.90 -18.11
N GLU A 277 23.87 -16.69 -17.25
CA GLU A 277 24.43 -17.75 -16.41
C GLU A 277 23.41 -18.28 -15.38
N PHE A 278 22.60 -17.41 -14.80
CA PHE A 278 21.48 -17.83 -13.95
C PHE A 278 20.46 -18.66 -14.74
N GLY A 279 20.18 -18.30 -15.99
CA GLY A 279 19.32 -19.08 -16.88
C GLY A 279 19.83 -20.51 -17.10
N ARG A 280 21.15 -20.69 -17.23
CA ARG A 280 21.78 -22.02 -17.33
C ARG A 280 21.70 -22.80 -16.02
N LEU A 281 21.98 -22.16 -14.88
CA LEU A 281 21.82 -22.76 -13.54
C LEU A 281 20.38 -23.22 -13.33
N LYS A 282 19.40 -22.36 -13.63
CA LYS A 282 17.97 -22.66 -13.57
C LYS A 282 17.64 -23.89 -14.41
N ALA A 283 18.10 -23.97 -15.65
CA ALA A 283 17.82 -25.11 -16.53
C ALA A 283 18.34 -26.45 -15.94
N ALA A 284 19.51 -26.46 -15.31
CA ALA A 284 20.05 -27.65 -14.63
C ALA A 284 19.22 -28.04 -13.40
N VAL A 285 18.78 -27.06 -12.59
CA VAL A 285 17.88 -27.30 -11.45
C VAL A 285 16.54 -27.89 -11.91
N GLU A 286 15.93 -27.35 -12.97
CA GLU A 286 14.66 -27.87 -13.49
C GLU A 286 14.79 -29.29 -14.07
N ARG A 287 15.94 -29.63 -14.66
CA ARG A 287 16.23 -31.02 -15.10
C ARG A 287 16.39 -31.98 -13.94
N LEU A 288 16.98 -31.53 -12.82
CA LEU A 288 17.15 -32.35 -11.62
C LEU A 288 15.83 -32.62 -10.90
N ARG A 289 14.93 -31.63 -10.85
CA ARG A 289 13.66 -31.68 -10.10
C ARG A 289 12.85 -32.98 -10.27
N PRO A 290 12.51 -33.46 -11.48
CA PRO A 290 11.72 -34.69 -11.65
C PRO A 290 12.42 -35.97 -11.18
N LEU A 291 13.72 -35.92 -10.90
CA LEU A 291 14.50 -37.06 -10.41
C LEU A 291 14.48 -37.16 -8.87
N GLN A 292 13.99 -36.14 -8.18
CA GLN A 292 13.96 -36.07 -6.73
C GLN A 292 12.63 -36.60 -6.15
N ALA A 293 12.72 -37.24 -4.98
CA ALA A 293 11.60 -37.58 -4.12
C ALA A 293 11.22 -36.41 -3.20
N LYS A 294 10.15 -36.57 -2.42
CA LYS A 294 9.60 -35.53 -1.53
C LYS A 294 10.59 -34.99 -0.50
N ASP A 295 11.52 -35.82 -0.03
CA ASP A 295 12.54 -35.45 0.96
C ASP A 295 13.83 -34.91 0.32
N GLY A 296 13.84 -34.76 -1.01
CA GLY A 296 14.93 -34.22 -1.81
C GLY A 296 15.92 -35.28 -2.30
N SER A 297 15.84 -36.53 -1.83
CA SER A 297 16.69 -37.63 -2.29
C SER A 297 16.44 -37.96 -3.77
N VAL A 298 17.43 -38.50 -4.47
CA VAL A 298 17.29 -38.88 -5.88
C VAL A 298 16.77 -40.31 -5.99
N THR A 299 15.63 -40.46 -6.66
CA THR A 299 15.01 -41.77 -6.96
C THR A 299 14.92 -42.04 -8.47
N GLY A 300 15.19 -41.03 -9.30
CA GLY A 300 15.23 -41.14 -10.76
C GLY A 300 16.56 -41.66 -11.30
N ASP A 301 16.88 -41.28 -12.53
CA ASP A 301 18.16 -41.60 -13.18
C ASP A 301 19.33 -40.95 -12.42
N HIS A 302 20.17 -41.79 -11.82
CA HIS A 302 21.28 -41.34 -10.99
C HIS A 302 22.39 -40.67 -11.81
N ASP A 303 22.68 -41.13 -13.03
CA ASP A 303 23.75 -40.56 -13.85
C ASP A 303 23.35 -39.17 -14.36
N GLU A 304 22.09 -39.00 -14.77
CA GLU A 304 21.52 -37.70 -15.13
C GLU A 304 21.50 -36.74 -13.94
N ALA A 305 21.14 -37.22 -12.73
CA ALA A 305 21.16 -36.38 -11.53
C ALA A 305 22.58 -35.89 -11.20
N VAL A 306 23.59 -36.76 -11.30
CA VAL A 306 25.00 -36.38 -11.12
C VAL A 306 25.42 -35.35 -12.18
N ALA A 307 25.03 -35.52 -13.44
CA ALA A 307 25.31 -34.56 -14.50
C ALA A 307 24.68 -33.19 -14.21
N CYS A 308 23.40 -33.15 -13.83
CA CYS A 308 22.71 -31.91 -13.46
C CYS A 308 23.37 -31.23 -12.26
N ILE A 309 23.75 -31.98 -11.22
CA ILE A 309 24.44 -31.43 -10.05
C ILE A 309 25.83 -30.88 -10.42
N SER A 310 26.55 -31.53 -11.34
CA SER A 310 27.81 -30.98 -11.87
C SER A 310 27.58 -29.64 -12.57
N GLU A 311 26.55 -29.56 -13.42
CA GLU A 311 26.18 -28.30 -14.10
C GLU A 311 25.78 -27.20 -13.10
N ILE A 312 25.05 -27.56 -12.02
CA ILE A 312 24.69 -26.64 -10.93
C ILE A 312 25.95 -26.11 -10.24
N VAL A 313 26.88 -26.99 -9.85
CA VAL A 313 28.14 -26.60 -9.19
C VAL A 313 28.96 -25.68 -10.08
N ASP A 314 29.08 -25.99 -11.37
CA ASP A 314 29.81 -25.14 -12.33
C ASP A 314 29.10 -23.80 -12.55
N GLY A 315 27.76 -23.78 -12.56
CA GLY A 315 26.95 -22.57 -12.63
C GLY A 315 27.17 -21.65 -11.42
N VAL A 316 27.13 -22.22 -10.21
CA VAL A 316 27.43 -21.49 -8.96
C VAL A 316 28.86 -20.94 -8.99
N ALA A 317 29.84 -21.73 -9.44
CA ALA A 317 31.23 -21.29 -9.56
C ALA A 317 31.41 -20.09 -10.52
N ARG A 318 30.66 -20.07 -11.64
CA ARG A 318 30.69 -18.93 -12.59
C ARG A 318 29.99 -17.69 -12.06
N LEU A 319 28.93 -17.86 -11.26
CA LEU A 319 28.17 -16.76 -10.68
C LEU A 319 28.84 -16.16 -9.43
N ALA A 320 29.56 -16.95 -8.63
CA ALA A 320 30.14 -16.52 -7.36
C ALA A 320 31.00 -15.24 -7.40
N PRO A 321 31.82 -14.97 -8.44
CA PRO A 321 32.56 -13.72 -8.55
C PRO A 321 31.68 -12.45 -8.60
N HIS A 322 30.40 -12.57 -8.95
CA HIS A 322 29.44 -11.46 -8.95
C HIS A 322 28.80 -11.20 -7.58
N PHE A 323 29.00 -12.10 -6.63
CA PHE A 323 28.48 -12.06 -5.26
C PHE A 323 29.63 -12.23 -4.24
N PRO A 324 30.66 -11.35 -4.25
CA PRO A 324 31.87 -11.53 -3.46
C PRO A 324 31.61 -11.54 -1.94
N HIS A 325 30.54 -10.90 -1.50
CA HIS A 325 30.09 -10.85 -0.12
C HIS A 325 29.54 -12.20 0.40
N ASP A 326 29.15 -13.08 -0.52
CA ASP A 326 28.60 -14.41 -0.26
C ASP A 326 29.61 -15.54 -0.58
N ALA A 327 30.88 -15.21 -0.83
CA ALA A 327 31.88 -16.16 -1.34
C ALA A 327 32.04 -17.43 -0.48
N GLU A 328 32.09 -17.29 0.85
CA GLU A 328 32.22 -18.44 1.76
C GLU A 328 30.99 -19.35 1.72
N TYR A 329 29.81 -18.76 1.64
CA TYR A 329 28.55 -19.48 1.51
C TYR A 329 28.46 -20.22 0.16
N LEU A 330 28.76 -19.56 -0.96
CA LEU A 330 28.71 -20.18 -2.29
C LEU A 330 29.76 -21.30 -2.43
N ASP A 331 30.94 -21.15 -1.81
CA ASP A 331 31.92 -22.22 -1.69
C ASP A 331 31.40 -23.43 -0.90
N ALA A 332 30.66 -23.17 0.18
CA ALA A 332 30.02 -24.23 0.97
C ALA A 332 28.88 -24.91 0.20
N VAL A 333 28.06 -24.18 -0.56
CA VAL A 333 27.03 -24.76 -1.45
C VAL A 333 27.66 -25.76 -2.41
N MET A 334 28.76 -25.37 -3.08
CA MET A 334 29.46 -26.27 -3.99
C MET A 334 30.05 -27.50 -3.27
N LYS A 335 30.50 -27.37 -2.02
CA LYS A 335 30.99 -28.51 -1.21
C LYS A 335 29.85 -29.44 -0.81
N ASP A 336 28.71 -28.91 -0.38
CA ASP A 336 27.54 -29.69 0.04
C ASP A 336 26.97 -30.50 -1.14
N PHE A 337 26.88 -29.92 -2.34
CA PHE A 337 26.51 -30.67 -3.55
C PHE A 337 27.47 -31.82 -3.87
N ARG A 338 28.79 -31.58 -3.81
CA ARG A 338 29.79 -32.63 -4.06
C ARG A 338 29.74 -33.73 -3.01
N ALA A 339 29.50 -33.37 -1.74
CA ALA A 339 29.32 -34.32 -0.65
C ALA A 339 28.05 -35.15 -0.82
N TRP A 340 26.95 -34.53 -1.25
CA TRP A 340 25.70 -35.21 -1.53
C TRP A 340 25.83 -36.25 -2.66
N VAL A 341 26.53 -35.91 -3.74
CA VAL A 341 26.89 -36.86 -4.81
C VAL A 341 27.77 -37.99 -4.26
N ALA A 342 28.82 -37.67 -3.51
CA ALA A 342 29.73 -38.67 -2.93
C ALA A 342 29.02 -39.63 -1.94
N ALA A 343 27.97 -39.16 -1.28
CA ALA A 343 27.13 -39.94 -0.37
C ALA A 343 26.04 -40.77 -1.08
N GLY A 344 25.99 -40.75 -2.43
CA GLY A 344 25.05 -41.56 -3.22
C GLY A 344 23.65 -40.96 -3.33
N LEU A 345 23.50 -39.64 -3.21
CA LEU A 345 22.26 -38.90 -3.47
C LEU A 345 21.05 -39.32 -2.62
N GLY A 346 21.30 -39.71 -1.36
CA GLY A 346 20.27 -39.91 -0.33
C GLY A 346 19.59 -38.59 0.09
N LYS A 347 19.09 -38.48 1.32
CA LYS A 347 18.54 -37.19 1.79
C LYS A 347 19.65 -36.11 1.78
N PRO A 348 19.44 -34.93 1.16
CA PRO A 348 20.43 -33.85 1.16
C PRO A 348 20.78 -33.35 2.56
N ASP A 349 21.97 -32.78 2.73
CA ASP A 349 22.37 -32.04 3.93
C ASP A 349 23.13 -30.79 3.53
N PHE A 350 22.50 -29.63 3.74
CA PHE A 350 23.03 -28.31 3.40
C PHE A 350 23.22 -27.43 4.65
N LEU A 351 23.46 -28.05 5.82
CA LEU A 351 23.61 -27.29 7.06
C LEU A 351 24.85 -26.39 7.05
N ASP A 352 25.92 -26.78 6.36
CA ASP A 352 27.17 -26.02 6.37
C ASP A 352 27.02 -24.75 5.53
N SER A 353 26.42 -24.85 4.33
CA SER A 353 26.03 -23.68 3.54
C SER A 353 24.97 -22.82 4.23
N LEU A 354 23.94 -23.41 4.85
CA LEU A 354 22.90 -22.65 5.57
C LEU A 354 23.49 -21.79 6.70
N ASN A 355 24.44 -22.33 7.47
CA ASN A 355 25.10 -21.60 8.56
C ASN A 355 26.02 -20.47 8.09
N LEU A 356 26.35 -20.39 6.80
CA LEU A 356 27.19 -19.33 6.23
C LEU A 356 26.38 -18.28 5.47
N PHE A 357 25.11 -18.56 5.17
CA PHE A 357 24.24 -17.60 4.51
C PHE A 357 23.63 -16.63 5.52
N HIS A 358 24.18 -15.41 5.55
CA HIS A 358 23.81 -14.35 6.50
C HIS A 358 23.37 -13.07 5.78
N PRO A 359 22.18 -13.06 5.14
CA PRO A 359 21.63 -11.84 4.57
C PRO A 359 21.21 -10.82 5.66
N ASP A 360 20.95 -11.28 6.89
CA ASP A 360 20.62 -10.43 8.06
C ASP A 360 21.76 -9.46 8.42
N ALA A 361 23.01 -9.89 8.24
CA ALA A 361 24.19 -9.07 8.48
C ALA A 361 24.53 -8.12 7.30
N GLN A 362 23.78 -8.21 6.19
CA GLN A 362 24.09 -7.58 4.91
C GLN A 362 22.89 -6.82 4.33
N ARG A 363 22.09 -6.20 5.20
CA ARG A 363 20.92 -5.38 4.85
C ARG A 363 21.35 -4.06 4.16
N ILE A 364 21.82 -4.17 2.92
CA ILE A 364 22.24 -3.06 2.06
C ILE A 364 21.24 -2.96 0.93
N ASP A 365 20.62 -1.79 0.76
CA ASP A 365 19.62 -1.57 -0.28
C ASP A 365 20.18 -1.89 -1.68
N GLY A 366 19.44 -2.70 -2.43
CA GLY A 366 19.83 -3.13 -3.76
C GLY A 366 20.91 -4.20 -3.83
N LEU A 367 21.44 -4.70 -2.70
CA LEU A 367 22.40 -5.80 -2.70
C LEU A 367 21.71 -7.09 -3.18
N GLU A 368 22.34 -7.77 -4.13
CA GLU A 368 21.80 -9.00 -4.72
C GLU A 368 22.48 -10.24 -4.13
N HIS A 369 21.74 -11.35 -4.01
CA HIS A 369 22.24 -12.64 -3.54
C HIS A 369 21.82 -13.77 -4.46
N LEU A 370 22.64 -14.82 -4.53
CA LEU A 370 22.33 -16.09 -5.18
C LEU A 370 21.99 -17.15 -4.13
N VAL A 371 20.73 -17.54 -4.04
CA VAL A 371 20.26 -18.55 -3.08
C VAL A 371 20.10 -19.89 -3.78
N VAL A 372 20.78 -20.93 -3.31
CA VAL A 372 20.68 -22.29 -3.88
C VAL A 372 20.64 -23.33 -2.76
N PHE A 373 19.48 -23.96 -2.57
CA PHE A 373 19.28 -24.97 -1.52
C PHE A 373 18.27 -26.05 -1.96
N PRO A 374 18.39 -27.30 -1.46
CA PRO A 374 17.26 -28.20 -1.37
C PRO A 374 16.30 -27.70 -0.28
N MET A 375 15.09 -27.31 -0.66
CA MET A 375 14.11 -26.72 0.25
C MET A 375 12.67 -26.93 -0.23
N TYR A 376 11.70 -26.71 0.64
CA TYR A 376 10.31 -26.51 0.24
C TYR A 376 9.98 -25.03 0.22
N THR A 377 8.94 -24.64 -0.49
CA THR A 377 8.44 -23.26 -0.48
C THR A 377 7.11 -23.21 0.28
N GLN A 378 7.03 -22.33 1.29
CA GLN A 378 5.80 -22.18 2.08
C GLN A 378 4.67 -21.64 1.20
N ASN A 379 3.46 -22.18 1.32
CA ASN A 379 2.34 -21.86 0.41
C ASN A 379 2.64 -22.12 -1.08
N GLY A 380 3.63 -22.96 -1.38
CA GLY A 380 4.07 -23.32 -2.72
C GLY A 380 4.32 -24.82 -2.89
N ASN A 381 5.55 -25.19 -3.24
CA ASN A 381 5.98 -26.56 -3.45
C ASN A 381 6.30 -27.23 -2.09
N PRO A 382 5.58 -28.29 -1.68
CA PRO A 382 5.83 -28.96 -0.41
C PRO A 382 7.05 -29.90 -0.46
N ASP A 383 7.50 -30.28 -1.65
CA ASP A 383 8.62 -31.19 -1.85
C ASP A 383 9.95 -30.46 -1.68
N ARG A 384 10.96 -31.16 -1.14
CA ARG A 384 12.28 -30.60 -0.83
C ARG A 384 13.21 -30.58 -2.05
N ASN A 385 12.74 -30.01 -3.15
CA ASN A 385 13.51 -29.91 -4.38
C ASN A 385 14.68 -28.93 -4.24
N VAL A 386 15.71 -29.10 -5.07
CA VAL A 386 16.71 -28.03 -5.24
C VAL A 386 16.02 -26.84 -5.90
N GLU A 387 16.18 -25.66 -5.32
CA GLU A 387 15.71 -24.39 -5.85
C GLU A 387 16.89 -23.43 -5.97
N ALA A 388 16.90 -22.65 -7.06
CA ALA A 388 17.77 -21.49 -7.24
C ALA A 388 16.93 -20.21 -7.34
N VAL A 389 17.30 -19.20 -6.56
CA VAL A 389 16.62 -17.90 -6.49
C VAL A 389 17.67 -16.79 -6.51
N TRP A 390 17.51 -15.83 -7.41
CA TRP A 390 18.29 -14.59 -7.43
C TRP A 390 17.43 -13.50 -6.82
N ILE A 391 17.87 -12.98 -5.69
CA ILE A 391 17.13 -12.02 -4.87
C ILE A 391 17.87 -10.70 -4.78
N ARG A 392 17.12 -9.63 -4.46
CA ARG A 392 17.67 -8.31 -4.16
C ARG A 392 17.09 -7.82 -2.83
N VAL A 393 17.94 -7.29 -1.94
CA VAL A 393 17.55 -6.71 -0.66
C VAL A 393 16.91 -5.33 -0.86
N VAL A 394 15.87 -5.01 -0.08
CA VAL A 394 15.20 -3.71 -0.03
C VAL A 394 15.38 -3.10 1.34
N TRP A 395 16.37 -2.24 1.52
CA TRP A 395 16.72 -1.69 2.83
C TRP A 395 16.97 -0.18 2.79
N PRO A 396 15.96 0.62 2.39
CA PRO A 396 16.13 2.06 2.26
C PRO A 396 16.44 2.73 3.61
N ASP A 397 17.15 3.85 3.57
CA ASP A 397 17.65 4.54 4.77
C ASP A 397 16.54 4.84 5.80
N TRP A 398 15.34 5.24 5.34
CA TRP A 398 14.21 5.54 6.23
C TRP A 398 13.74 4.32 7.03
N LEU A 399 13.85 3.11 6.45
CA LEU A 399 13.49 1.87 7.13
C LEU A 399 14.56 1.50 8.15
N ALA A 400 15.83 1.65 7.79
CA ALA A 400 16.96 1.44 8.69
C ALA A 400 16.89 2.37 9.91
N GLU A 401 16.52 3.64 9.72
CA GLU A 401 16.29 4.60 10.80
C GLU A 401 15.13 4.19 11.72
N LEU A 402 14.02 3.67 11.17
CA LEU A 402 12.90 3.17 11.96
C LEU A 402 13.26 1.92 12.79
N GLU A 403 13.97 0.97 12.20
CA GLU A 403 14.44 -0.25 12.89
C GLU A 403 15.35 0.13 14.07
N ALA A 404 16.31 1.02 13.85
CA ALA A 404 17.19 1.54 14.90
C ALA A 404 16.44 2.39 15.95
N GLY A 405 15.31 2.99 15.57
CA GLY A 405 14.52 3.93 16.37
C GLY A 405 13.47 3.30 17.30
N GLY A 406 13.35 1.97 17.34
CA GLY A 406 12.43 1.27 18.26
C GLY A 406 11.59 0.16 17.63
N TYR A 407 11.75 -0.09 16.33
CA TYR A 407 11.14 -1.22 15.62
C TYR A 407 12.18 -2.30 15.32
N ASP A 408 13.00 -2.63 16.31
CA ASP A 408 14.10 -3.58 16.20
C ASP A 408 13.63 -4.95 15.71
N ASN A 409 14.21 -5.42 14.61
CA ASN A 409 13.94 -6.74 14.05
C ASN A 409 15.17 -7.24 13.29
N PRO A 410 16.21 -7.74 13.98
CA PRO A 410 17.50 -8.05 13.38
C PRO A 410 17.44 -9.22 12.38
N MET A 411 16.41 -10.07 12.45
CA MET A 411 16.25 -11.21 11.54
C MET A 411 15.50 -10.86 10.25
N PHE A 412 14.78 -9.74 10.21
CA PHE A 412 13.94 -9.39 9.06
C PHE A 412 14.80 -8.91 7.88
N VAL A 413 14.62 -9.59 6.73
CA VAL A 413 15.26 -9.24 5.47
C VAL A 413 14.19 -9.10 4.36
N PRO A 414 13.71 -7.88 4.08
CA PRO A 414 12.85 -7.63 2.93
C PRO A 414 13.63 -7.80 1.62
N ILE A 415 13.07 -8.58 0.70
CA ILE A 415 13.70 -8.98 -0.55
C ILE A 415 12.75 -8.88 -1.74
N THR A 416 13.29 -8.82 -2.95
CA THR A 416 12.53 -8.95 -4.20
C THR A 416 13.08 -10.06 -5.08
N PHE A 417 12.24 -10.57 -6.00
CA PHE A 417 12.71 -11.51 -7.01
C PHE A 417 13.43 -10.77 -8.14
N VAL A 418 14.68 -11.12 -8.39
CA VAL A 418 15.32 -10.83 -9.68
C VAL A 418 14.98 -11.93 -10.68
N ASP A 419 15.18 -13.20 -10.29
CA ASP A 419 14.72 -14.36 -11.05
C ASP A 419 14.65 -15.63 -10.16
N PHE A 420 13.87 -16.65 -10.56
CA PHE A 420 13.65 -17.84 -9.74
C PHE A 420 13.33 -19.12 -10.53
N THR A 421 13.58 -20.27 -9.91
CA THR A 421 13.17 -21.61 -10.34
C THR A 421 11.70 -21.90 -10.02
N SER A 422 11.09 -22.88 -10.70
CA SER A 422 9.64 -23.14 -10.71
C SER A 422 9.03 -23.48 -9.34
N GLY A 423 9.83 -23.82 -8.32
CA GLY A 423 9.33 -23.95 -6.95
C GLY A 423 8.80 -22.64 -6.35
N TYR A 424 9.23 -21.50 -6.90
CA TYR A 424 8.72 -20.16 -6.59
C TYR A 424 7.72 -19.63 -7.64
N ASP A 425 7.37 -20.41 -8.67
CA ASP A 425 6.22 -20.14 -9.55
C ASP A 425 4.91 -20.57 -8.84
N THR A 426 4.68 -19.98 -7.67
CA THR A 426 3.65 -20.34 -6.69
C THR A 426 3.16 -19.10 -5.94
N ASN A 427 2.37 -19.27 -4.88
CA ASN A 427 1.98 -18.20 -3.96
C ASN A 427 3.00 -17.96 -2.84
N SER A 428 4.13 -18.70 -2.82
CA SER A 428 5.18 -18.50 -1.82
C SER A 428 5.74 -17.09 -1.90
N ALA A 429 5.69 -16.36 -0.79
CA ALA A 429 6.23 -15.01 -0.68
C ALA A 429 7.27 -14.89 0.45
N VAL A 430 7.85 -16.01 0.84
CA VAL A 430 8.89 -16.06 1.88
C VAL A 430 10.04 -16.97 1.47
N LEU A 431 11.20 -16.69 2.06
CA LEU A 431 12.40 -17.51 2.05
C LEU A 431 12.83 -17.63 3.50
N PHE A 432 12.67 -18.81 4.10
CA PHE A 432 12.98 -19.03 5.52
C PHE A 432 14.00 -20.15 5.68
N PRO A 433 14.97 -20.02 6.59
CA PRO A 433 16.02 -21.01 6.79
C PRO A 433 15.48 -22.36 7.28
N GLU A 434 14.31 -22.39 7.94
CA GLU A 434 13.59 -23.59 8.36
C GLU A 434 13.21 -24.50 7.18
N THR A 435 13.17 -23.98 5.95
CA THR A 435 12.73 -24.74 4.79
C THR A 435 13.82 -25.63 4.18
N VAL A 436 15.07 -25.31 4.48
CA VAL A 436 16.25 -25.99 3.94
C VAL A 436 16.43 -27.38 4.53
N VAL A 437 16.83 -28.34 3.69
CA VAL A 437 17.13 -29.70 4.13
C VAL A 437 18.49 -29.76 4.80
N VAL A 438 18.48 -30.09 6.09
CA VAL A 438 19.68 -30.18 6.93
C VAL A 438 19.70 -31.48 7.73
N ARG A 439 20.90 -31.96 8.08
CA ARG A 439 21.10 -33.12 8.97
C ARG A 439 20.50 -32.93 10.35
N GLN A 440 20.51 -31.69 10.85
CA GLN A 440 19.93 -31.28 12.12
C GLN A 440 19.49 -29.82 12.05
N THR A 441 18.37 -29.49 12.71
CA THR A 441 17.88 -28.11 12.78
C THR A 441 18.89 -27.23 13.55
N PRO A 442 19.28 -26.06 13.01
CA PRO A 442 20.09 -25.09 13.75
C PRO A 442 19.45 -24.74 15.11
N PRO A 443 20.24 -24.44 16.15
CA PRO A 443 19.71 -24.06 17.45
C PRO A 443 18.99 -22.71 17.42
N ARG A 444 19.35 -21.85 16.45
CA ARG A 444 18.73 -20.55 16.19
C ARG A 444 18.77 -20.28 14.68
N PHE A 445 17.74 -19.64 14.19
CA PHE A 445 17.71 -19.04 12.86
C PHE A 445 18.08 -17.56 12.99
N THR A 446 18.76 -16.99 11.99
CA THR A 446 19.27 -15.61 12.06
C THR A 446 18.61 -14.67 11.06
N TRP A 447 17.83 -15.20 10.12
CA TRP A 447 17.24 -14.40 9.05
C TRP A 447 15.86 -14.96 8.64
N GLY A 448 15.00 -14.09 8.15
CA GLY A 448 13.72 -14.40 7.52
C GLY A 448 13.51 -13.47 6.34
N GLY A 449 13.47 -14.05 5.13
CA GLY A 449 13.30 -13.32 3.88
C GLY A 449 11.83 -13.19 3.51
N ILE A 450 11.34 -11.99 3.25
CA ILE A 450 9.96 -11.75 2.78
C ILE A 450 9.99 -11.03 1.42
N PHE A 451 9.30 -11.60 0.42
CA PHE A 451 9.24 -11.09 -0.95
C PHE A 451 8.22 -9.96 -1.07
N CYS A 452 8.64 -8.75 -0.69
CA CYS A 452 7.79 -7.56 -0.63
C CYS A 452 7.27 -7.13 -2.01
N ASP A 453 8.02 -7.38 -3.09
CA ASP A 453 7.59 -7.14 -4.47
C ASP A 453 6.38 -7.99 -4.85
N ARG A 454 6.42 -9.27 -4.50
CA ARG A 454 5.34 -10.22 -4.76
C ARG A 454 4.11 -9.93 -3.92
N GLU A 455 4.27 -9.71 -2.60
CA GLU A 455 3.13 -9.36 -1.76
C GLU A 455 2.44 -8.07 -2.26
N ALA A 456 3.22 -7.04 -2.57
CA ALA A 456 2.71 -5.81 -3.18
C ALA A 456 1.98 -6.05 -4.51
N ALA A 457 2.53 -6.86 -5.42
CA ALA A 457 1.91 -7.13 -6.71
C ALA A 457 0.59 -7.92 -6.57
N ARG A 458 0.56 -8.92 -5.68
CA ARG A 458 -0.65 -9.72 -5.36
C ARG A 458 -1.72 -8.85 -4.73
N PHE A 459 -1.34 -8.07 -3.73
CA PHE A 459 -2.19 -7.11 -3.05
C PHE A 459 -2.85 -6.16 -4.03
N ARG A 460 -2.05 -5.45 -4.85
CA ARG A 460 -2.56 -4.48 -5.82
C ARG A 460 -3.58 -5.12 -6.76
N ARG A 461 -3.22 -6.25 -7.36
CA ARG A 461 -4.04 -6.96 -8.35
C ARG A 461 -5.39 -7.44 -7.78
N VAL A 462 -5.38 -8.02 -6.59
CA VAL A 462 -6.60 -8.58 -5.97
C VAL A 462 -7.46 -7.48 -5.38
N SER A 463 -6.87 -6.50 -4.69
CA SER A 463 -7.59 -5.38 -4.07
C SER A 463 -8.23 -4.45 -5.10
N GLU A 464 -7.58 -4.19 -6.24
CA GLU A 464 -8.17 -3.43 -7.36
C GLU A 464 -9.39 -4.16 -7.93
N ALA A 465 -9.28 -5.47 -8.17
CA ALA A 465 -10.39 -6.28 -8.67
C ALA A 465 -11.54 -6.38 -7.65
N ALA A 466 -11.21 -6.46 -6.36
CA ALA A 466 -12.19 -6.47 -5.28
C ALA A 466 -12.94 -5.13 -5.18
N ALA A 467 -12.22 -4.00 -5.19
CA ALA A 467 -12.82 -2.67 -5.16
C ALA A 467 -13.76 -2.45 -6.35
N ALA A 468 -13.34 -2.83 -7.57
CA ALA A 468 -14.20 -2.78 -8.76
C ALA A 468 -15.44 -3.69 -8.63
N THR A 469 -15.25 -4.94 -8.18
CA THR A 469 -16.33 -5.93 -8.01
C THR A 469 -17.37 -5.49 -6.98
N LEU A 470 -16.89 -4.84 -5.91
CA LEU A 470 -17.69 -4.39 -4.78
C LEU A 470 -18.22 -2.96 -4.95
N LYS A 471 -17.86 -2.28 -6.05
CA LYS A 471 -18.17 -0.86 -6.30
C LYS A 471 -17.75 0.02 -5.12
N LEU A 472 -16.63 -0.33 -4.50
CA LEU A 472 -16.05 0.43 -3.41
C LEU A 472 -15.39 1.67 -3.98
N GLU A 473 -15.79 2.82 -3.49
CA GLU A 473 -15.15 4.10 -3.82
C GLU A 473 -13.95 4.27 -2.89
N LEU A 474 -12.78 4.49 -3.49
CA LEU A 474 -11.51 4.57 -2.77
C LEU A 474 -11.10 6.01 -2.48
N PRO A 475 -10.58 6.30 -1.28
CA PRO A 475 -9.79 7.51 -1.04
C PRO A 475 -8.65 7.63 -2.08
N PRO A 476 -8.25 8.85 -2.50
CA PRO A 476 -7.21 9.02 -3.52
C PRO A 476 -5.86 8.38 -3.18
N ASP A 477 -5.48 8.39 -1.90
CA ASP A 477 -4.28 7.75 -1.38
C ASP A 477 -4.35 6.21 -1.47
N ALA A 478 -5.48 5.60 -1.09
CA ALA A 478 -5.73 4.17 -1.26
C ALA A 478 -5.70 3.76 -2.74
N ALA A 479 -6.30 4.57 -3.63
CA ALA A 479 -6.26 4.31 -5.07
C ALA A 479 -4.82 4.43 -5.63
N ARG A 480 -4.03 5.39 -5.13
CA ARG A 480 -2.61 5.53 -5.50
C ARG A 480 -1.79 4.32 -5.06
N LEU A 481 -2.03 3.80 -3.85
CA LEU A 481 -1.39 2.59 -3.35
C LEU A 481 -1.63 1.40 -4.27
N LEU A 482 -2.86 1.21 -4.74
CA LEU A 482 -3.19 0.14 -5.70
C LEU A 482 -2.54 0.37 -7.07
N ALA A 483 -2.32 1.62 -7.47
CA ALA A 483 -1.75 1.95 -8.76
C ALA A 483 -0.21 1.84 -8.83
N SER A 484 0.50 2.04 -7.71
CA SER A 484 1.98 2.12 -7.69
C SER A 484 2.63 0.88 -7.06
N GLN A 485 3.43 0.16 -7.85
CA GLN A 485 4.21 -0.99 -7.36
C GLN A 485 5.22 -0.59 -6.29
N ASP A 486 6.01 0.46 -6.55
CA ASP A 486 7.05 0.95 -5.63
C ASP A 486 6.44 1.35 -4.28
N LEU A 487 5.34 2.12 -4.29
CA LEU A 487 4.68 2.54 -3.05
C LEU A 487 4.10 1.36 -2.26
N ALA A 488 3.50 0.39 -2.96
CA ALA A 488 3.01 -0.82 -2.32
C ALA A 488 4.16 -1.64 -1.74
N GLN A 489 5.29 -1.78 -2.45
CA GLN A 489 6.46 -2.48 -1.94
C GLN A 489 6.99 -1.82 -0.66
N ASP A 490 7.22 -0.50 -0.67
CA ASP A 490 7.66 0.26 0.52
C ASP A 490 6.67 0.09 1.70
N THR A 491 5.38 0.02 1.39
CA THR A 491 4.31 -0.22 2.37
C THR A 491 4.42 -1.61 3.01
N PHE A 492 4.61 -2.66 2.20
CA PHE A 492 4.78 -4.03 2.72
C PHE A 492 6.04 -4.16 3.56
N VAL A 493 7.14 -3.53 3.16
CA VAL A 493 8.38 -3.58 3.94
C VAL A 493 8.20 -2.95 5.34
N LEU A 494 7.46 -1.84 5.46
CA LEU A 494 7.12 -1.27 6.76
C LEU A 494 6.15 -2.15 7.55
N TRP A 495 5.12 -2.71 6.89
CA TRP A 495 4.17 -3.61 7.54
C TRP A 495 4.89 -4.82 8.13
N ASP A 496 5.68 -5.53 7.33
CA ASP A 496 6.38 -6.76 7.73
C ASP A 496 7.38 -6.49 8.86
N LEU A 497 8.11 -5.36 8.83
CA LEU A 497 9.02 -4.97 9.92
C LEU A 497 8.30 -4.97 11.28
N VAL A 498 7.11 -4.36 11.34
CA VAL A 498 6.32 -4.20 12.56
C VAL A 498 5.58 -5.50 12.91
N HIS A 499 5.00 -6.17 11.92
CA HIS A 499 4.26 -7.43 12.09
C HIS A 499 5.16 -8.52 12.67
N ASP A 500 6.27 -8.84 12.03
CA ASP A 500 7.15 -9.94 12.43
C ASP A 500 7.72 -9.73 13.82
N ARG A 501 8.09 -8.49 14.14
CA ARG A 501 8.53 -8.08 15.47
C ARG A 501 7.47 -8.40 16.52
N THR A 502 6.19 -8.22 16.20
CA THR A 502 5.08 -8.36 17.15
C THR A 502 4.87 -9.80 17.62
N HIS A 503 5.25 -10.82 16.85
CA HIS A 503 5.16 -12.21 17.31
C HIS A 503 5.92 -12.46 18.62
N SER A 504 7.06 -11.78 18.82
CA SER A 504 7.89 -11.92 20.02
C SER A 504 7.53 -10.95 21.16
N HIS A 505 6.45 -10.17 21.02
CA HIS A 505 6.08 -9.10 21.96
C HIS A 505 4.61 -9.19 22.43
N GLY A 506 4.34 -8.69 23.64
CA GLY A 506 3.00 -8.61 24.23
C GLY A 506 2.72 -9.66 25.32
N ASP A 507 1.47 -9.73 25.79
CA ASP A 507 0.99 -10.73 26.75
C ASP A 507 0.85 -12.10 26.06
N LEU A 508 1.42 -13.17 26.64
CA LEU A 508 1.53 -14.51 26.02
C LEU A 508 2.05 -14.45 24.57
N PRO A 509 3.28 -13.93 24.34
CA PRO A 509 3.83 -13.88 22.99
C PRO A 509 3.92 -15.31 22.44
N PHE A 510 3.57 -15.48 21.17
CA PHE A 510 3.79 -16.76 20.50
C PHE A 510 5.30 -16.96 20.34
N ASP A 511 5.84 -17.88 21.13
CA ASP A 511 7.22 -18.31 20.96
C ASP A 511 7.39 -18.90 19.53
N PRO A 512 8.42 -18.50 18.74
CA PRO A 512 8.75 -19.10 17.44
C PRO A 512 8.84 -20.64 17.46
N PHE A 513 9.12 -21.26 18.62
CA PHE A 513 9.11 -22.71 18.80
C PHE A 513 7.69 -23.32 18.92
N MET A 514 6.64 -22.51 19.10
CA MET A 514 5.23 -22.92 19.20
C MET A 514 4.57 -23.21 17.85
N ILE A 515 5.16 -22.81 16.71
CA ILE A 515 4.72 -23.24 15.36
C ILE A 515 4.72 -24.77 15.23
N LYS A 516 5.54 -25.47 16.04
CA LYS A 516 5.58 -26.94 16.13
C LYS A 516 4.55 -27.53 17.11
N GLN A 517 3.86 -26.72 17.91
CA GLN A 517 2.81 -27.20 18.81
C GLN A 517 1.50 -27.36 18.06
N ARG A 518 1.03 -28.61 17.97
CA ARG A 518 -0.27 -28.94 17.39
C ARG A 518 -1.39 -28.29 18.22
N MET A 519 -2.05 -27.28 17.66
CA MET A 519 -3.19 -26.60 18.26
C MET A 519 -4.29 -26.34 17.22
N PRO A 520 -5.53 -26.00 17.65
CA PRO A 520 -6.59 -25.63 16.71
C PRO A 520 -6.25 -24.38 15.89
N TYR A 521 -6.65 -24.36 14.62
CA TYR A 521 -6.13 -23.36 13.67
C TYR A 521 -6.59 -21.92 13.91
N TRP A 522 -7.69 -21.72 14.65
CA TRP A 522 -8.14 -20.37 15.04
C TRP A 522 -7.19 -19.68 16.02
N LEU A 523 -6.32 -20.41 16.72
CA LEU A 523 -5.28 -19.80 17.55
C LEU A 523 -4.17 -19.18 16.70
N TYR A 524 -3.75 -19.86 15.63
CA TYR A 524 -2.86 -19.25 14.63
C TYR A 524 -3.55 -18.04 13.99
N SER A 525 -4.84 -18.16 13.67
CA SER A 525 -5.63 -17.06 13.11
C SER A 525 -5.67 -15.82 14.00
N LEU A 526 -5.89 -16.02 15.30
CA LEU A 526 -5.90 -14.93 16.28
C LEU A 526 -4.51 -14.35 16.51
N GLU A 527 -3.45 -15.15 16.40
CA GLU A 527 -2.08 -14.66 16.52
C GLU A 527 -1.69 -13.77 15.34
N GLU A 528 -1.91 -14.25 14.12
CA GLU A 528 -1.65 -13.47 12.90
C GLU A 528 -2.49 -12.19 12.88
N LEU A 529 -3.76 -12.29 13.29
CA LEU A 529 -4.63 -11.12 13.40
C LEU A 529 -4.14 -10.17 14.51
N ARG A 530 -3.69 -10.67 15.67
CA ARG A 530 -3.13 -9.83 16.75
C ARG A 530 -1.93 -9.03 16.25
N CYS A 531 -1.02 -9.67 15.51
CA CYS A 531 0.15 -9.01 14.92
C CYS A 531 -0.28 -7.91 13.95
N ASP A 532 -1.23 -8.17 13.05
CA ASP A 532 -1.73 -7.16 12.11
C ASP A 532 -2.49 -6.02 12.78
N LEU A 533 -3.36 -6.30 13.75
CA LEU A 533 -4.08 -5.26 14.49
C LEU A 533 -3.08 -4.39 15.29
N THR A 534 -2.00 -4.98 15.77
CA THR A 534 -0.91 -4.24 16.43
C THR A 534 -0.15 -3.39 15.42
N ALA A 535 0.25 -3.95 14.27
CA ALA A 535 0.93 -3.24 13.20
C ALA A 535 0.09 -2.07 12.67
N TYR A 536 -1.23 -2.26 12.53
CA TYR A 536 -2.16 -1.19 12.19
C TYR A 536 -2.12 -0.07 13.24
N GLY A 537 -2.20 -0.42 14.53
CA GLY A 537 -2.14 0.56 15.61
C GLY A 537 -0.81 1.32 15.69
N GLU A 538 0.32 0.66 15.42
CA GLU A 538 1.61 1.35 15.30
C GLU A 538 1.68 2.23 14.05
N ALA A 539 1.09 1.81 12.94
CA ALA A 539 1.00 2.62 11.72
C ALA A 539 0.18 3.91 11.95
N VAL A 540 -0.88 3.88 12.76
CA VAL A 540 -1.61 5.10 13.17
C VAL A 540 -0.69 6.06 13.96
N LYS A 541 0.13 5.54 14.88
CA LYS A 541 1.08 6.37 15.65
C LYS A 541 2.19 6.94 14.77
N LEU A 542 2.72 6.13 13.84
CA LEU A 542 3.75 6.53 12.89
C LEU A 542 3.25 7.61 11.92
N GLU A 543 2.00 7.49 11.46
CA GLU A 543 1.35 8.53 10.65
C GLU A 543 1.30 9.86 11.42
N ALA A 544 0.84 9.83 12.68
CA ALA A 544 0.80 11.01 13.53
C ALA A 544 2.21 11.59 13.83
N ALA A 545 3.24 10.76 13.81
CA ALA A 545 4.64 11.16 13.92
C ALA A 545 5.26 11.67 12.60
N GLY A 546 4.49 11.66 11.50
CA GLY A 546 4.92 12.17 10.19
C GLY A 546 5.65 11.17 9.31
N VAL A 547 5.51 9.86 9.56
CA VAL A 547 6.06 8.80 8.67
C VAL A 547 5.10 8.57 7.50
N PRO A 548 5.46 8.95 6.26
CA PRO A 548 4.50 9.00 5.15
C PRO A 548 3.93 7.64 4.74
N HIS A 549 4.72 6.57 4.86
CA HIS A 549 4.31 5.21 4.48
C HIS A 549 3.23 4.63 5.40
N ALA A 550 3.07 5.15 6.62
CA ALA A 550 2.29 4.51 7.66
C ALA A 550 0.77 4.50 7.36
N ARG A 551 0.24 5.55 6.74
CA ARG A 551 -1.17 5.56 6.28
C ARG A 551 -1.46 4.44 5.28
N TYR A 552 -0.48 4.12 4.43
CA TYR A 552 -0.63 3.06 3.43
C TYR A 552 -0.60 1.66 4.04
N VAL A 553 0.15 1.46 5.14
CA VAL A 553 0.14 0.20 5.90
C VAL A 553 -1.26 -0.10 6.45
N GLN A 554 -1.96 0.93 6.94
CA GLN A 554 -3.36 0.79 7.40
C GLN A 554 -4.27 0.27 6.28
N TYR A 555 -4.19 0.84 5.07
CA TYR A 555 -4.95 0.35 3.93
C TYR A 555 -4.54 -1.05 3.49
N ALA A 556 -3.24 -1.36 3.49
CA ALA A 556 -2.73 -2.66 3.07
C ALA A 556 -3.27 -3.79 3.96
N ILE A 557 -3.14 -3.63 5.29
CA ILE A 557 -3.68 -4.56 6.29
C ILE A 557 -5.19 -4.73 6.09
N LEU A 558 -5.91 -3.61 5.99
CA LEU A 558 -7.36 -3.64 5.84
C LEU A 558 -7.76 -4.41 4.57
N PHE A 559 -7.20 -4.07 3.41
CA PHE A 559 -7.63 -4.66 2.14
C PHE A 559 -7.22 -6.13 2.01
N ASP A 560 -6.06 -6.54 2.51
CA ASP A 560 -5.70 -7.95 2.50
C ASP A 560 -6.59 -8.79 3.41
N ARG A 561 -6.80 -8.33 4.65
CA ARG A 561 -7.70 -9.01 5.59
C ARG A 561 -9.14 -9.00 5.10
N LEU A 562 -9.62 -7.94 4.46
CA LEU A 562 -10.99 -7.88 3.97
C LEU A 562 -11.21 -8.59 2.63
N PHE A 563 -10.24 -8.58 1.70
CA PHE A 563 -10.46 -8.98 0.30
C PHE A 563 -9.62 -10.15 -0.17
N ARG A 564 -8.31 -10.19 0.13
CA ARG A 564 -7.41 -11.22 -0.43
C ARG A 564 -7.37 -12.48 0.43
N PHE A 565 -7.04 -12.37 1.72
CA PHE A 565 -6.83 -13.54 2.59
C PHE A 565 -8.05 -14.45 2.72
N PRO A 566 -9.29 -13.95 2.92
CA PRO A 566 -10.47 -14.82 3.07
C PRO A 566 -10.75 -15.75 1.88
N ILE A 567 -10.33 -15.35 0.68
CA ILE A 567 -10.65 -16.04 -0.58
C ILE A 567 -9.44 -16.73 -1.23
N THR A 568 -8.25 -16.65 -0.62
CA THR A 568 -7.02 -17.24 -1.15
C THR A 568 -6.79 -18.66 -0.61
N GLY A 569 -6.37 -19.58 -1.48
CA GLY A 569 -5.99 -20.94 -1.11
C GLY A 569 -7.18 -21.88 -0.86
N GLU A 570 -6.86 -23.08 -0.36
CA GLU A 570 -7.86 -24.05 0.07
C GLU A 570 -8.52 -23.63 1.39
N ARG A 571 -9.71 -24.19 1.68
CA ARG A 571 -10.45 -23.95 2.93
C ARG A 571 -10.09 -24.90 4.06
N VAL A 572 -8.99 -25.66 3.92
CA VAL A 572 -8.53 -26.60 4.95
C VAL A 572 -7.66 -25.87 5.96
N ARG A 573 -8.22 -25.54 7.13
CA ARG A 573 -7.56 -24.91 8.28
C ARG A 573 -6.87 -23.59 7.91
N ASN A 574 -7.50 -22.83 7.01
CA ASN A 574 -7.01 -21.55 6.52
C ASN A 574 -7.14 -20.47 7.61
N TYR A 575 -6.06 -20.26 8.36
CA TYR A 575 -6.04 -19.35 9.50
C TYR A 575 -6.03 -17.88 9.09
N ASP A 576 -5.34 -17.51 8.00
CA ASP A 576 -5.34 -16.14 7.49
C ASP A 576 -6.71 -15.70 7.03
N GLY A 577 -7.39 -16.58 6.29
CA GLY A 577 -8.75 -16.34 5.85
C GLY A 577 -9.74 -16.20 6.99
N LEU A 578 -9.56 -16.95 8.10
CA LEU A 578 -10.39 -16.77 9.30
C LEU A 578 -10.16 -15.41 9.97
N GLY A 579 -8.91 -14.95 10.05
CA GLY A 579 -8.59 -13.66 10.68
C GLY A 579 -9.22 -12.50 9.92
N GLY A 580 -9.19 -12.58 8.58
CA GLY A 580 -9.88 -11.65 7.70
C GLY A 580 -11.41 -11.65 7.87
N GLN A 581 -12.04 -12.83 7.96
CA GLN A 581 -13.47 -12.94 8.24
C GLN A 581 -13.86 -12.32 9.58
N LEU A 582 -13.03 -12.51 10.62
CA LEU A 582 -13.25 -11.95 11.94
C LEU A 582 -13.21 -10.41 11.91
N LEU A 583 -12.18 -9.82 11.29
CA LEU A 583 -12.08 -8.36 11.14
C LEU A 583 -13.28 -7.79 10.35
N PHE A 584 -13.63 -8.41 9.22
CA PHE A 584 -14.79 -7.98 8.42
C PHE A 584 -16.09 -8.03 9.24
N ALA A 585 -16.35 -9.14 9.91
CA ALA A 585 -17.56 -9.33 10.70
C ALA A 585 -17.65 -8.32 11.85
N TYR A 586 -16.51 -8.02 12.50
CA TYR A 586 -16.42 -7.00 13.54
C TYR A 586 -16.80 -5.61 13.00
N LEU A 587 -16.07 -5.12 11.99
CA LEU A 587 -16.32 -3.80 11.39
C LEU A 587 -17.73 -3.67 10.82
N HIS A 588 -18.27 -4.76 10.28
CA HIS A 588 -19.65 -4.81 9.79
C HIS A 588 -20.68 -4.65 10.91
N ARG A 589 -20.49 -5.33 12.05
CA ARG A 589 -21.39 -5.19 13.21
C ARG A 589 -21.36 -3.80 13.83
N GLN A 590 -20.21 -3.12 13.79
CA GLN A 590 -20.08 -1.72 14.22
C GLN A 590 -20.63 -0.71 13.19
N GLY A 591 -21.13 -1.22 12.05
CA GLY A 591 -21.68 -0.43 10.96
C GLY A 591 -20.65 0.43 10.22
N ILE A 592 -19.35 0.15 10.40
CA ILE A 592 -18.21 0.82 9.74
C ILE A 592 -18.07 0.31 8.30
N VAL A 593 -18.22 -1.00 8.11
CA VAL A 593 -18.30 -1.64 6.78
C VAL A 593 -19.75 -2.01 6.53
N ARG A 594 -20.32 -1.64 5.37
CA ARG A 594 -21.69 -2.02 5.01
C ARG A 594 -21.74 -2.58 3.59
N TRP A 595 -22.49 -3.66 3.43
CA TRP A 595 -22.81 -4.24 2.13
C TRP A 595 -24.31 -4.08 1.86
N THR A 596 -24.67 -3.16 0.98
CA THR A 596 -26.07 -2.85 0.64
C THR A 596 -26.19 -2.63 -0.87
N ASP A 597 -27.26 -3.11 -1.51
CA ASP A 597 -27.52 -2.93 -2.94
C ASP A 597 -26.36 -3.33 -3.87
N ASN A 598 -25.63 -4.39 -3.49
CA ASN A 598 -24.41 -4.85 -4.14
C ASN A 598 -23.30 -3.79 -4.23
N ARG A 599 -23.19 -2.94 -3.21
CA ARG A 599 -22.13 -1.97 -3.01
C ARG A 599 -21.55 -2.11 -1.60
N LEU A 600 -20.22 -2.12 -1.51
CA LEU A 600 -19.51 -2.02 -0.24
C LEU A 600 -19.21 -0.55 0.04
N THR A 601 -19.57 -0.08 1.22
CA THR A 601 -19.20 1.26 1.73
C THR A 601 -18.42 1.13 3.01
N ILE A 602 -17.39 1.96 3.17
CA ILE A 602 -16.54 2.01 4.36
C ILE A 602 -16.58 3.42 4.92
N ASP A 603 -16.86 3.54 6.22
CA ASP A 603 -16.70 4.79 6.95
C ASP A 603 -15.23 4.94 7.38
N TRP A 604 -14.41 5.51 6.50
CA TRP A 604 -12.95 5.62 6.65
C TRP A 604 -12.53 6.27 7.97
N SER A 605 -13.29 7.27 8.43
CA SER A 605 -13.02 8.03 9.66
C SER A 605 -13.11 7.17 10.92
N ARG A 606 -13.84 6.05 10.89
CA ARG A 606 -14.08 5.17 12.03
C ARG A 606 -13.29 3.86 11.97
N VAL A 607 -12.55 3.60 10.89
CA VAL A 607 -11.84 2.31 10.73
C VAL A 607 -10.78 2.13 11.81
N ALA A 608 -9.97 3.16 12.09
CA ALA A 608 -8.88 3.06 13.06
C ALA A 608 -9.40 2.72 14.47
N ASP A 609 -10.47 3.38 14.91
CA ASP A 609 -11.12 3.08 16.20
C ASP A 609 -11.68 1.65 16.24
N GLY A 610 -12.37 1.21 15.18
CA GLY A 610 -12.91 -0.15 15.10
C GLY A 610 -11.83 -1.23 15.11
N VAL A 611 -10.68 -0.98 14.46
CA VAL A 611 -9.51 -1.87 14.49
C VAL A 611 -8.89 -1.91 15.90
N ALA A 612 -8.77 -0.75 16.55
CA ALA A 612 -8.26 -0.65 17.92
C ALA A 612 -9.17 -1.36 18.94
N ASP A 613 -10.49 -1.27 18.78
CA ASP A 613 -11.43 -1.95 19.66
C ASP A 613 -11.34 -3.49 19.53
N LEU A 614 -11.28 -4.02 18.31
CA LEU A 614 -11.06 -5.46 18.08
C LEU A 614 -9.71 -5.92 18.63
N ARG A 615 -8.66 -5.10 18.44
CA ARG A 615 -7.34 -5.35 19.03
C ARG A 615 -7.44 -5.52 20.54
N GLY A 616 -8.18 -4.64 21.22
CA GLY A 616 -8.42 -4.72 22.66
C GLY A 616 -9.10 -6.02 23.09
N GLU A 617 -10.06 -6.53 22.32
CA GLU A 617 -10.70 -7.84 22.59
C GLU A 617 -9.72 -9.01 22.46
N VAL A 618 -8.88 -9.00 21.41
CA VAL A 618 -7.86 -10.03 21.19
C VAL A 618 -6.77 -9.95 22.27
N GLU A 619 -6.23 -8.77 22.57
CA GLU A 619 -5.23 -8.60 23.63
C GLU A 619 -5.77 -9.03 25.00
N LYS A 620 -7.04 -8.74 25.30
CA LYS A 620 -7.69 -9.22 26.53
C LYS A 620 -7.76 -10.75 26.57
N LEU A 621 -8.09 -11.42 25.46
CA LEU A 621 -8.10 -12.89 25.39
C LEU A 621 -6.72 -13.47 25.77
N TYR A 622 -5.64 -12.88 25.26
CA TYR A 622 -4.26 -13.29 25.53
C TYR A 622 -3.85 -12.98 26.97
N ARG A 623 -4.14 -11.78 27.48
CA ARG A 623 -3.87 -11.42 28.88
C ARG A 623 -4.56 -12.36 29.86
N ASP A 624 -5.87 -12.60 29.67
CA ASP A 624 -6.62 -13.55 30.48
C ASP A 624 -6.10 -14.99 30.31
N GLY A 625 -5.43 -15.28 29.19
CA GLY A 625 -4.80 -16.57 28.90
C GLY A 625 -3.71 -16.96 29.89
N ILE A 626 -3.04 -15.98 30.51
CA ILE A 626 -1.97 -16.21 31.51
C ILE A 626 -2.51 -17.03 32.70
N ASP A 627 -3.76 -16.78 33.08
CA ASP A 627 -4.42 -17.44 34.22
C ASP A 627 -5.24 -18.69 33.80
N ARG A 628 -5.27 -19.02 32.50
CA ARG A 628 -6.08 -20.14 31.98
C ARG A 628 -5.24 -21.40 31.78
N SER A 629 -5.85 -22.54 32.06
CA SER A 629 -5.34 -23.81 31.50
C SER A 629 -5.41 -23.77 29.97
N LYS A 630 -4.52 -24.50 29.30
CA LYS A 630 -4.50 -24.61 27.82
C LYS A 630 -5.88 -24.91 27.22
N ARG A 631 -6.60 -25.89 27.79
CA ARG A 631 -7.95 -26.27 27.35
C ARG A 631 -8.96 -25.13 27.53
N ALA A 632 -8.92 -24.43 28.66
CA ALA A 632 -9.81 -23.30 28.93
C ALA A 632 -9.53 -22.12 27.99
N HIS A 633 -8.25 -21.85 27.71
CA HIS A 633 -7.85 -20.80 26.77
C HIS A 633 -8.32 -21.13 25.34
N TRP A 634 -8.15 -22.37 24.87
CA TRP A 634 -8.61 -22.78 23.54
C TRP A 634 -10.13 -22.65 23.35
N LEU A 635 -10.92 -22.96 24.39
CA LEU A 635 -12.36 -22.76 24.39
C LEU A 635 -12.74 -21.27 24.34
N ALA A 636 -12.08 -20.43 25.15
CA ALA A 636 -12.30 -18.99 25.14
C ALA A 636 -11.93 -18.35 23.79
N ALA A 637 -10.85 -18.81 23.17
CA ALA A 637 -10.44 -18.38 21.84
C ALA A 637 -11.48 -18.77 20.78
N HIS A 638 -11.99 -20.01 20.83
CA HIS A 638 -13.07 -20.43 19.95
C HIS A 638 -14.35 -19.60 20.17
N GLU A 639 -14.72 -19.31 21.42
CA GLU A 639 -15.89 -18.49 21.77
C GLU A 639 -15.76 -17.05 21.24
N LEU A 640 -14.58 -16.44 21.34
CA LEU A 640 -14.32 -15.11 20.76
C LEU A 640 -14.55 -15.14 19.24
N VAL A 641 -13.96 -16.09 18.53
CA VAL A 641 -14.12 -16.19 17.07
C VAL A 641 -15.58 -16.47 16.72
N ALA A 642 -16.21 -17.44 17.41
CA ALA A 642 -17.61 -17.82 17.22
C ALA A 642 -18.60 -16.70 17.51
N THR A 643 -18.21 -15.72 18.32
CA THR A 643 -19.02 -14.52 18.54
C THR A 643 -19.26 -13.79 17.23
N TYR A 644 -18.27 -13.73 16.32
CA TYR A 644 -18.33 -12.94 15.09
C TYR A 644 -18.49 -13.76 13.82
N VAL A 645 -17.83 -14.92 13.75
CA VAL A 645 -17.83 -15.84 12.60
C VAL A 645 -18.52 -17.13 13.02
N GLU A 646 -19.63 -17.46 12.38
CA GLU A 646 -20.42 -18.64 12.75
C GLU A 646 -19.63 -19.94 12.50
N PRO A 647 -19.42 -20.81 13.51
CA PRO A 647 -18.81 -22.12 13.28
C PRO A 647 -19.74 -23.05 12.47
N ASP A 648 -19.16 -24.01 11.76
CA ASP A 648 -19.89 -25.02 11.00
C ASP A 648 -20.94 -25.72 11.89
N PRO A 649 -22.16 -25.99 11.40
CA PRO A 649 -23.20 -26.68 12.16
C PRO A 649 -22.78 -28.05 12.74
N ALA A 650 -21.81 -28.72 12.13
CA ALA A 650 -21.24 -29.99 12.58
C ALA A 650 -20.09 -29.84 13.59
N SER A 651 -19.70 -28.61 13.95
CA SER A 651 -18.62 -28.34 14.90
C SER A 651 -18.85 -29.03 16.25
N VAL A 652 -17.90 -29.88 16.64
CA VAL A 652 -17.86 -30.48 17.99
C VAL A 652 -17.47 -29.43 19.03
N TRP A 653 -16.65 -28.44 18.65
CA TRP A 653 -16.22 -27.37 19.53
C TRP A 653 -17.36 -26.44 19.93
N LYS A 654 -18.28 -26.13 19.00
CA LYS A 654 -19.51 -25.37 19.24
C LYS A 654 -20.45 -26.04 20.24
N GLN A 655 -20.44 -27.37 20.33
CA GLN A 655 -21.22 -28.13 21.32
C GLN A 655 -20.66 -28.00 22.75
N GLY A 656 -19.46 -27.43 22.90
CA GLY A 656 -18.84 -27.10 24.18
C GLY A 656 -18.04 -28.23 24.79
N VAL A 657 -17.53 -27.96 26.00
CA VAL A 657 -16.51 -28.79 26.68
C VAL A 657 -16.91 -30.26 26.86
N GLN A 658 -18.20 -30.56 26.99
CA GLN A 658 -18.72 -31.91 27.22
C GLN A 658 -18.67 -32.80 25.96
N ALA A 659 -18.67 -32.20 24.76
CA ALA A 659 -18.56 -32.92 23.49
C ALA A 659 -17.11 -33.18 23.09
N LEU A 660 -16.16 -32.46 23.69
CA LEU A 660 -14.74 -32.55 23.33
C LEU A 660 -14.05 -33.76 23.98
N PRO A 661 -13.17 -34.47 23.24
CA PRO A 661 -12.33 -35.51 23.80
C PRO A 661 -11.49 -35.00 24.97
N ALA A 662 -11.14 -35.90 25.91
CA ALA A 662 -10.29 -35.55 27.05
C ALA A 662 -8.80 -35.36 26.66
N GLU A 663 -8.33 -36.10 25.64
CA GLU A 663 -6.95 -36.05 25.18
C GLU A 663 -6.71 -34.85 24.26
N GLN A 664 -5.68 -34.04 24.53
CA GLN A 664 -5.35 -32.84 23.77
C GLN A 664 -5.21 -33.11 22.26
N LYS A 665 -4.52 -34.19 21.87
CA LYS A 665 -4.34 -34.56 20.47
C LYS A 665 -5.68 -34.82 19.78
N ALA A 666 -6.54 -35.60 20.44
CA ALA A 666 -7.88 -35.91 19.94
C ALA A 666 -8.78 -34.67 19.87
N MET A 667 -8.61 -33.69 20.77
CA MET A 667 -9.32 -32.40 20.67
C MET A 667 -8.94 -31.64 19.39
N VAL A 668 -7.65 -31.53 19.07
CA VAL A 668 -7.20 -30.88 17.83
C VAL A 668 -7.66 -31.67 16.60
N ASP A 669 -7.72 -32.99 16.68
CA ASP A 669 -8.23 -33.86 15.62
C ASP A 669 -9.75 -33.76 15.42
N ALA A 670 -10.49 -33.27 16.42
CA ALA A 670 -11.92 -33.00 16.31
C ALA A 670 -12.23 -31.68 15.56
N VAL A 671 -11.22 -30.85 15.27
CA VAL A 671 -11.39 -29.63 14.47
C VAL A 671 -11.66 -30.01 13.01
N LEU A 672 -12.74 -29.50 12.45
CA LEU A 672 -13.12 -29.73 11.06
C LEU A 672 -12.07 -29.12 10.10
N PRO A 673 -11.97 -29.62 8.85
CA PRO A 673 -11.17 -28.97 7.82
C PRO A 673 -11.53 -27.49 7.67
N ASP A 674 -12.82 -27.14 7.62
CA ASP A 674 -13.31 -25.75 7.61
C ASP A 674 -14.25 -25.55 8.81
N GLU A 675 -13.68 -25.33 10.00
CA GLU A 675 -14.45 -25.13 11.25
C GLU A 675 -15.30 -23.86 11.20
N PHE A 676 -14.85 -22.86 10.44
CA PHE A 676 -15.47 -21.54 10.28
C PHE A 676 -15.64 -21.24 8.78
N PRO A 677 -16.72 -21.77 8.16
CA PRO A 677 -16.94 -21.66 6.72
C PRO A 677 -17.17 -20.21 6.29
N LEU A 678 -17.01 -19.97 4.99
CA LEU A 678 -17.22 -18.63 4.42
C LEU A 678 -18.64 -18.13 4.63
N SER A 679 -18.75 -16.85 5.01
CA SER A 679 -20.04 -16.15 4.98
C SER A 679 -20.60 -16.07 3.56
N MET A 680 -21.90 -15.80 3.42
CA MET A 680 -22.54 -15.61 2.10
C MET A 680 -21.87 -14.51 1.26
N PHE A 681 -21.36 -13.47 1.91
CA PHE A 681 -20.58 -12.41 1.26
C PHE A 681 -19.29 -12.97 0.66
N TYR A 682 -18.51 -13.72 1.45
CA TYR A 682 -17.23 -14.27 0.99
C TYR A 682 -17.39 -15.41 -0.02
N GLU A 683 -18.43 -16.23 0.09
CA GLU A 683 -18.78 -17.20 -0.95
C GLU A 683 -19.00 -16.52 -2.31
N ALA A 684 -19.74 -15.41 -2.33
CA ALA A 684 -19.98 -14.65 -3.55
C ALA A 684 -18.69 -13.96 -4.06
N LEU A 685 -17.92 -13.36 -3.16
CA LEU A 685 -16.67 -12.67 -3.51
C LEU A 685 -15.64 -13.65 -4.10
N ARG A 686 -15.43 -14.81 -3.43
CA ARG A 686 -14.53 -15.86 -3.89
C ARG A 686 -14.89 -16.31 -5.30
N ARG A 687 -16.17 -16.59 -5.58
CA ARG A 687 -16.62 -17.00 -6.92
C ARG A 687 -16.29 -15.98 -8.01
N LYS A 688 -16.35 -14.69 -7.68
CA LYS A 688 -16.03 -13.61 -8.64
C LYS A 688 -14.54 -13.38 -8.84
N LEU A 689 -13.72 -13.63 -7.81
CA LEU A 689 -12.30 -13.27 -7.80
C LEU A 689 -11.34 -14.46 -7.88
N THR A 690 -11.83 -15.71 -7.92
CA THR A 690 -10.97 -16.91 -7.97
C THR A 690 -9.95 -16.82 -9.11
N GLU A 691 -10.39 -16.51 -10.33
CA GLU A 691 -9.49 -16.40 -11.49
C GLU A 691 -8.45 -15.27 -11.33
N VAL A 692 -8.82 -14.18 -10.66
CA VAL A 692 -7.89 -13.08 -10.37
C VAL A 692 -6.83 -13.54 -9.38
N VAL A 693 -7.22 -14.19 -8.29
CA VAL A 693 -6.30 -14.74 -7.28
C VAL A 693 -5.34 -15.75 -7.92
N GLU A 694 -5.87 -16.68 -8.72
CA GLU A 694 -5.06 -17.67 -9.45
C GLU A 694 -4.08 -17.03 -10.43
N SER A 695 -4.46 -15.93 -11.09
CA SER A 695 -3.58 -15.18 -11.99
C SER A 695 -2.38 -14.53 -11.30
N THR A 696 -2.39 -14.45 -9.97
CA THR A 696 -1.26 -13.89 -9.19
C THR A 696 -0.18 -14.91 -8.84
N ARG A 697 -0.38 -16.20 -9.18
CA ARG A 697 0.62 -17.24 -8.96
C ARG A 697 1.91 -16.88 -9.73
N GLY A 698 3.05 -16.92 -9.03
CA GLY A 698 4.35 -16.63 -9.63
C GLY A 698 4.55 -15.17 -10.08
N ILE A 699 3.64 -14.26 -9.71
CA ILE A 699 3.74 -12.85 -10.10
C ILE A 699 5.05 -12.23 -9.62
N ARG A 700 5.57 -11.33 -10.46
CA ARG A 700 6.71 -10.44 -10.20
C ARG A 700 6.28 -9.01 -10.42
N ALA A 701 6.95 -8.08 -9.75
CA ALA A 701 6.78 -6.63 -9.94
C ALA A 701 7.07 -6.17 -11.38
#